data_AF-A0A7X8PRC7-F1
#
_entry.id   AF-A0A7X8PRC7-F1
#
_cell.length_a   1.000
_cell.length_b   1.000
_cell.length_c   1.000
_cell.angle_alpha   90.00
_cell.angle_beta   90.00
_cell.angle_gamma   90.00
#
_symmetry.space_group_name_H-M   'P 1'
#
loop_
_entity.id
_entity.type
_entity.pdbx_description
1 polymer ?
#
loop_
_entity_poly.entity_id
_entity_poly.type
_entity_poly.pdbx_seq_one_letter_code
_entity_poly.pdbx_strand_id
1 'polypeptide(L)'
;MPDDILFQDDFEDGDLNASDPGSSNGLTWTTNGTLAAGTVSSHDSKVLRLEAGAYILSNQEVDQSEYTVSFTSINWYNTAARVMVAYKDESNYYSFSPTTGQVYRCLDGVETELGTDSVSRLISSPRLNPSENRFKIYFCNDGSSVTISVDRDGYQNRKDYEFIYKDQDAAAVNRFVGGRIKLARVDEGTGRFWVNFDDVIVTKGKLQASLPRGPVQLYVSNTGDDSYDGTDTRPFKTIAKALESSYPGDEIIVEDGAYDEQIKFAQSRIYGEEGKKLAIRPRNRHKAVLKNSINLKYGDHVILDGFEVNGQTVNVGGSTGVELINNYIHDAGIGVSASGVNSRVAGNYIYKCSFGINVSGKNMLVENNEIERLIYRQGDADYFRFFGEGHIIRGNYMHGTRNEETGPAHVDGFQTFDNNGEYARNIIIEGNFIEDFYHQGLMGSGSYYYHSYNITFRNNVFKDAAAWGMCISQLKDVKVYNNLFINMKTHGVGFRGTDAQPATGEVRNNIFYNARNCYFGIDNNQYDGSNNLLFNSDPEQKYKQESFPNDIVNADPLFTDIDNDDYSLHPNSPAVDQGTDLGFAHDFAGNIRPSGNGFDIGPYEYKGSDQPVAYIQYSDIVNSSTGYEPFRVAFSGASSYAPDGRSIVSYEWDFGDGITDTGVSVNHTFSAGKHTVKLTVSDNTGKKHTASQVFDILPSKYPNLYLYLPFEGDCTDMSGKGMTVTGGDSAALEKSTYGRSVRFNNSNSRAISAAHSNYLDGLDELTIAFFAKKSAKTEAATVIHKHTVYVVSLSESGFSGYIHNGAGQKNFSIKNVVVDTEWHHYAVTYDGTHIVMYIDGRECSRIECTGKVRRDSSRAVVIGRNPWGDSFEGWMDEIRIYDRALSEGEIGQIMNDITIITQQDKPKDGNPGSPTAPSTPTTPPSTQPPSTVPPAVQPQTSAQTAQTPPQDEESDPDPEEDLITKDYPEMVKELERLFENADIDNNILNPTYGAMMKRAAVISLVPSSQNRLRQLAKLTFSDITGNEWYAPHIPMAVYRKLINGFPDGSFRGKSQVTRAEFLTMLARFNNSEGSIKKKAGQDAESRAIIVKLIGDKWYTNYIVVAKDGLVHPDQYTKETIVKPMTRGEVFYALAQYLWTKDISEGGKYHAMALKNENPAFSDTIKTIDLSRSVGSDTGDGWYMQLMNAARDHALGVPMDFYPAIICLKDKGILQGNNGESRWYDPITRAEVLALFERLAKVWGEEGS
;
A
#
# COMPACT_ATOMS: atom_id res chain seq x y z
N MET A 1 -59.92 -12.22 24.84
CA MET A 1 -59.06 -13.28 24.29
C MET A 1 -59.45 -13.48 22.83
N PRO A 2 -58.53 -13.76 21.90
CA PRO A 2 -58.88 -14.27 20.57
C PRO A 2 -59.68 -15.57 20.71
N ASP A 3 -60.64 -15.83 19.83
CA ASP A 3 -61.54 -16.99 19.86
C ASP A 3 -60.85 -18.36 19.71
N ASP A 4 -59.52 -18.38 19.61
CA ASP A 4 -58.68 -19.55 19.27
C ASP A 4 -57.89 -20.11 20.46
N ILE A 5 -57.80 -19.43 21.61
CA ILE A 5 -57.11 -19.98 22.80
C ILE A 5 -58.08 -20.87 23.59
N LEU A 6 -57.75 -22.16 23.69
CA LEU A 6 -58.51 -23.15 24.47
C LEU A 6 -58.04 -23.20 25.94
N PHE A 7 -56.76 -22.96 26.19
CA PHE A 7 -56.15 -22.97 27.51
C PHE A 7 -54.84 -22.17 27.52
N GLN A 8 -54.51 -21.51 28.63
CA GLN A 8 -53.22 -20.88 28.88
C GLN A 8 -52.91 -20.93 30.38
N ASP A 9 -51.68 -21.27 30.74
CA ASP A 9 -51.19 -21.32 32.13
C ASP A 9 -49.67 -21.18 32.14
N ASP A 10 -49.16 -20.37 33.06
CA ASP A 10 -47.73 -20.10 33.31
C ASP A 10 -47.25 -20.72 34.64
N PHE A 11 -48.13 -21.35 35.41
CA PHE A 11 -47.86 -21.94 36.72
C PHE A 11 -47.24 -20.96 37.75
N GLU A 12 -47.34 -19.63 37.54
CA GLU A 12 -46.73 -18.62 38.42
C GLU A 12 -47.43 -18.52 39.80
N ASP A 13 -48.70 -18.90 39.87
CA ASP A 13 -49.52 -18.83 41.07
C ASP A 13 -49.30 -20.00 42.06
N GLY A 14 -48.72 -21.10 41.59
CA GLY A 14 -48.42 -22.30 42.38
C GLY A 14 -49.62 -23.19 42.68
N ASP A 15 -50.76 -23.01 42.02
CA ASP A 15 -51.93 -23.88 42.18
C ASP A 15 -52.10 -24.81 40.96
N LEU A 16 -51.92 -26.11 41.17
CA LEU A 16 -52.19 -27.15 40.17
C LEU A 16 -53.69 -27.28 39.83
N ASN A 17 -54.56 -26.58 40.55
CA ASN A 17 -56.01 -26.55 40.36
C ASN A 17 -56.53 -25.19 39.85
N ALA A 18 -55.66 -24.26 39.46
CA ALA A 18 -56.12 -22.97 38.94
C ALA A 18 -56.80 -23.14 37.57
N SER A 19 -57.97 -22.52 37.43
CA SER A 19 -58.59 -22.24 36.14
C SER A 19 -58.37 -20.76 35.85
N ASP A 20 -57.82 -20.40 34.68
CA ASP A 20 -57.65 -18.98 34.32
C ASP A 20 -59.03 -18.27 34.28
N PRO A 21 -59.29 -17.32 35.19
CA PRO A 21 -60.63 -16.74 35.40
C PRO A 21 -61.18 -15.94 34.20
N GLY A 22 -60.37 -15.74 33.15
CA GLY A 22 -60.80 -15.12 31.89
C GLY A 22 -61.27 -16.09 30.79
N SER A 23 -61.05 -17.40 30.95
CA SER A 23 -61.41 -18.42 29.94
C SER A 23 -62.67 -19.17 30.33
N SER A 24 -63.66 -19.27 29.45
CA SER A 24 -64.92 -19.95 29.76
C SER A 24 -64.80 -21.48 29.91
N ASN A 25 -63.63 -22.06 29.61
CA ASN A 25 -63.40 -23.52 29.48
C ASN A 25 -61.96 -23.98 29.85
N GLY A 26 -61.27 -23.36 30.82
CA GLY A 26 -59.90 -23.76 31.17
C GLY A 26 -59.75 -25.23 31.62
N LEU A 27 -58.67 -25.90 31.18
CA LEU A 27 -58.31 -27.26 31.58
C LEU A 27 -57.92 -27.31 33.07
N THR A 28 -58.60 -28.15 33.85
CA THR A 28 -58.13 -28.54 35.19
C THR A 28 -57.20 -29.75 35.09
N TRP A 29 -56.29 -29.94 36.04
CA TRP A 29 -55.28 -31.01 35.98
C TRP A 29 -55.45 -32.05 37.09
N THR A 30 -54.98 -33.27 36.84
CA THR A 30 -54.72 -34.30 37.84
C THR A 30 -53.25 -34.62 37.83
N THR A 31 -52.71 -34.93 39.00
CA THR A 31 -51.26 -35.11 39.19
C THR A 31 -50.94 -36.48 39.77
N ASN A 32 -49.77 -36.99 39.45
CA ASN A 32 -49.22 -38.21 40.03
C ASN A 32 -47.73 -38.01 40.29
N GLY A 33 -47.21 -38.61 41.37
CA GLY A 33 -45.82 -38.41 41.80
C GLY A 33 -45.61 -37.09 42.55
N THR A 34 -44.35 -36.84 42.93
CA THR A 34 -43.95 -35.64 43.67
C THR A 34 -43.77 -34.45 42.71
N LEU A 35 -44.46 -33.35 43.00
CA LEU A 35 -44.38 -32.09 42.24
C LEU A 35 -43.95 -30.95 43.17
N ALA A 36 -43.27 -29.95 42.60
CA ALA A 36 -42.98 -28.70 43.30
C ALA A 36 -43.15 -27.49 42.38
N ALA A 37 -43.72 -26.40 42.88
CA ALA A 37 -43.71 -25.10 42.20
C ALA A 37 -42.69 -24.19 42.90
N GLY A 38 -41.80 -23.54 42.14
CA GLY A 38 -40.82 -22.64 42.74
C GLY A 38 -39.88 -21.98 41.74
N THR A 39 -39.23 -20.91 42.19
CA THR A 39 -38.23 -20.17 41.41
C THR A 39 -36.96 -21.01 41.26
N VAL A 40 -36.43 -21.09 40.05
CA VAL A 40 -35.11 -21.68 39.80
C VAL A 40 -34.08 -20.56 39.75
N SER A 41 -32.88 -20.77 40.29
CA SER A 41 -31.87 -19.71 40.47
C SER A 41 -31.40 -19.00 39.18
N SER A 42 -31.83 -19.46 38.01
CA SER A 42 -31.52 -18.91 36.68
C SER A 42 -32.72 -18.31 35.94
N HIS A 43 -33.93 -18.34 36.53
CA HIS A 43 -35.18 -17.89 35.92
C HIS A 43 -35.99 -17.05 36.92
N ASP A 44 -36.47 -15.89 36.48
CA ASP A 44 -37.23 -14.95 37.33
C ASP A 44 -38.69 -15.39 37.56
N SER A 45 -39.24 -16.31 36.76
CA SER A 45 -40.59 -16.89 36.90
C SER A 45 -40.62 -18.14 37.80
N LYS A 46 -41.77 -18.45 38.40
CA LYS A 46 -41.97 -19.75 39.06
C LYS A 46 -42.31 -20.79 38.00
N VAL A 47 -41.72 -21.98 38.12
CA VAL A 47 -41.94 -23.07 37.15
C VAL A 47 -42.48 -24.31 37.83
N LEU A 48 -43.19 -25.15 37.07
CA LEU A 48 -43.67 -26.45 37.55
C LEU A 48 -42.59 -27.52 37.40
N ARG A 49 -42.19 -28.15 38.51
CA ARG A 49 -41.09 -29.12 38.58
C ARG A 49 -41.58 -30.55 38.81
N LEU A 50 -41.20 -31.48 37.92
CA LEU A 50 -41.62 -32.89 37.96
C LEU A 50 -40.48 -33.84 38.35
N GLU A 51 -40.71 -34.68 39.37
CA GLU A 51 -39.83 -35.80 39.75
C GLU A 51 -40.00 -37.03 38.85
N ALA A 52 -39.11 -38.02 38.98
CA ALA A 52 -39.15 -39.25 38.20
C ALA A 52 -40.50 -39.98 38.37
N GLY A 53 -41.10 -40.40 37.25
CA GLY A 53 -42.44 -40.98 37.23
C GLY A 53 -43.60 -40.01 37.49
N ALA A 54 -43.33 -38.73 37.75
CA ALA A 54 -44.38 -37.74 37.95
C ALA A 54 -45.00 -37.28 36.63
N TYR A 55 -46.31 -36.99 36.66
CA TYR A 55 -47.02 -36.41 35.53
C TYR A 55 -48.13 -35.47 35.97
N ILE A 56 -48.52 -34.59 35.05
CA ILE A 56 -49.78 -33.85 35.08
C ILE A 56 -50.61 -34.20 33.84
N LEU A 57 -51.91 -34.40 34.03
CA LEU A 57 -52.86 -34.80 33.01
C LEU A 57 -54.07 -33.87 33.05
N SER A 58 -54.53 -33.37 31.91
CA SER A 58 -55.74 -32.58 31.85
C SER A 58 -56.96 -33.46 32.18
N ASN A 59 -57.81 -33.01 33.11
CA ASN A 59 -59.05 -33.68 33.51
C ASN A 59 -60.13 -33.56 32.42
N GLN A 60 -60.04 -32.52 31.61
CA GLN A 60 -60.95 -32.22 30.53
C GLN A 60 -60.33 -32.65 29.19
N GLU A 61 -61.20 -33.08 28.27
CA GLU A 61 -60.83 -33.48 26.90
C GLU A 61 -60.87 -32.26 25.98
N VAL A 62 -59.87 -32.13 25.12
CA VAL A 62 -59.84 -31.19 23.99
C VAL A 62 -60.73 -31.78 22.89
N ASP A 63 -61.98 -31.33 22.84
CA ASP A 63 -62.99 -31.76 21.87
C ASP A 63 -62.79 -31.06 20.51
N GLN A 64 -61.60 -31.21 19.94
CA GLN A 64 -61.24 -30.74 18.60
C GLN A 64 -60.47 -31.84 17.89
N SER A 65 -60.82 -32.10 16.63
CA SER A 65 -60.04 -32.98 15.77
C SER A 65 -58.71 -32.34 15.34
N GLU A 66 -58.53 -31.05 15.61
CA GLU A 66 -57.35 -30.27 15.25
C GLU A 66 -57.01 -29.21 16.32
N TYR A 67 -55.81 -29.25 16.87
CA TYR A 67 -55.33 -28.29 17.88
C TYR A 67 -53.80 -28.21 17.95
N THR A 68 -53.28 -27.13 18.54
CA THR A 68 -51.85 -26.93 18.78
C THR A 68 -51.57 -26.73 20.26
N VAL A 69 -50.57 -27.45 20.80
CA VAL A 69 -50.06 -27.31 22.17
C VAL A 69 -48.68 -26.65 22.13
N SER A 70 -48.53 -25.53 22.82
CA SER A 70 -47.27 -24.81 23.00
C SER A 70 -46.83 -24.85 24.46
N PHE A 71 -45.54 -24.96 24.72
CA PHE A 71 -44.98 -24.95 26.08
C PHE A 71 -43.48 -24.69 26.07
N THR A 72 -42.96 -24.10 27.14
CA THR A 72 -41.54 -23.98 27.43
C THR A 72 -41.10 -25.17 28.30
N SER A 73 -40.01 -25.83 27.94
CA SER A 73 -39.37 -26.87 28.76
C SER A 73 -37.97 -26.42 29.20
N ILE A 74 -37.67 -26.57 30.49
CA ILE A 74 -36.40 -26.18 31.10
C ILE A 74 -35.76 -27.41 31.72
N ASN A 75 -34.66 -27.87 31.13
CA ASN A 75 -34.04 -29.16 31.45
C ASN A 75 -32.56 -29.02 31.79
N TRP A 76 -32.13 -29.78 32.81
CA TRP A 76 -30.71 -30.01 33.08
C TRP A 76 -30.30 -31.35 32.43
N TYR A 77 -29.17 -31.37 31.71
CA TYR A 77 -28.55 -32.57 31.15
C TYR A 77 -29.42 -33.42 30.18
N ASN A 78 -30.31 -32.82 29.40
CA ASN A 78 -31.17 -33.50 28.41
C ASN A 78 -32.08 -34.59 29.02
N THR A 79 -32.57 -34.39 30.24
CA THR A 79 -33.49 -35.33 30.90
C THR A 79 -34.71 -35.62 30.02
N ALA A 80 -35.05 -36.90 29.85
CA ALA A 80 -36.12 -37.35 28.95
C ALA A 80 -37.51 -37.05 29.52
N ALA A 81 -38.06 -35.89 29.19
CA ALA A 81 -39.49 -35.65 29.27
C ALA A 81 -40.19 -36.39 28.12
N ARG A 82 -41.46 -36.79 28.26
CA ARG A 82 -42.33 -37.05 27.10
C ARG A 82 -43.59 -36.22 27.25
N VAL A 83 -44.01 -35.60 26.15
CA VAL A 83 -45.27 -34.87 26.10
C VAL A 83 -46.25 -35.71 25.30
N MET A 84 -47.39 -36.04 25.91
CA MET A 84 -48.48 -36.69 25.20
C MET A 84 -49.35 -35.61 24.59
N VAL A 85 -49.36 -35.63 23.27
CA VAL A 85 -49.99 -34.59 22.45
C VAL A 85 -51.42 -34.94 22.10
N ALA A 86 -51.79 -36.23 22.18
CA ALA A 86 -53.16 -36.72 22.16
C ALA A 86 -53.25 -37.96 23.05
N TYR A 87 -53.98 -37.86 24.17
CA TYR A 87 -54.14 -38.93 25.15
C TYR A 87 -55.60 -39.31 25.30
N LYS A 88 -55.94 -40.59 25.10
CA LYS A 88 -57.30 -41.10 25.41
C LYS A 88 -57.32 -41.82 26.76
N ASP A 89 -56.38 -42.73 26.95
CA ASP A 89 -56.21 -43.52 28.17
C ASP A 89 -54.78 -44.09 28.27
N GLU A 90 -54.46 -44.81 29.34
CA GLU A 90 -53.13 -45.39 29.57
C GLU A 90 -52.72 -46.43 28.51
N SER A 91 -53.68 -46.98 27.76
CA SER A 91 -53.45 -47.95 26.69
C SER A 91 -53.47 -47.31 25.29
N ASN A 92 -53.87 -46.04 25.15
CA ASN A 92 -54.04 -45.36 23.87
C ASN A 92 -53.59 -43.89 23.93
N TYR A 93 -52.42 -43.59 23.37
CA TYR A 93 -51.91 -42.21 23.28
C TYR A 93 -50.89 -42.01 22.16
N TYR A 94 -50.70 -40.75 21.75
CA TYR A 94 -49.52 -40.29 21.03
C TYR A 94 -48.61 -39.50 21.96
N SER A 95 -47.31 -39.79 21.91
CA SER A 95 -46.31 -39.04 22.66
C SER A 95 -45.14 -38.61 21.80
N PHE A 96 -44.54 -37.50 22.19
CA PHE A 96 -43.34 -36.94 21.59
C PHE A 96 -42.25 -36.90 22.66
N SER A 97 -41.04 -37.34 22.29
CA SER A 97 -39.84 -37.25 23.11
C SER A 97 -39.04 -36.01 22.72
N PRO A 98 -39.04 -34.94 23.53
CA PRO A 98 -38.26 -33.73 23.29
C PRO A 98 -36.75 -33.98 23.32
N THR A 99 -36.27 -35.09 23.89
CA THR A 99 -34.83 -35.40 23.91
C THR A 99 -34.35 -36.06 22.63
N THR A 100 -35.21 -36.88 22.00
CA THR A 100 -34.82 -37.70 20.85
C THR A 100 -35.50 -37.28 19.54
N GLY A 101 -36.52 -36.42 19.60
CA GLY A 101 -37.34 -36.06 18.46
C GLY A 101 -38.29 -37.15 17.97
N GLN A 102 -38.35 -38.27 18.68
CA GLN A 102 -39.15 -39.42 18.29
C GLN A 102 -40.62 -39.21 18.66
N VAL A 103 -41.50 -39.63 17.76
CA VAL A 103 -42.94 -39.73 18.00
C VAL A 103 -43.30 -41.18 18.21
N TYR A 104 -44.10 -41.44 19.23
CA TYR A 104 -44.58 -42.76 19.60
C TYR A 104 -46.10 -42.78 19.57
N ARG A 105 -46.65 -43.95 19.26
CA ARG A 105 -48.06 -44.25 19.37
C ARG A 105 -48.23 -45.51 20.20
N CYS A 106 -49.09 -45.44 21.21
CA CYS A 106 -49.58 -46.58 21.94
C CYS A 106 -51.02 -46.90 21.49
N LEU A 107 -51.28 -48.15 21.11
CA LEU A 107 -52.63 -48.67 20.85
C LEU A 107 -52.83 -49.98 21.61
N ASP A 108 -53.90 -50.06 22.39
CA ASP A 108 -54.23 -51.23 23.22
C ASP A 108 -53.05 -51.69 24.11
N GLY A 109 -52.25 -50.74 24.61
CA GLY A 109 -51.08 -51.00 25.46
C GLY A 109 -49.80 -51.33 24.71
N VAL A 110 -49.81 -51.35 23.38
CA VAL A 110 -48.63 -51.62 22.53
C VAL A 110 -48.06 -50.31 22.00
N GLU A 111 -46.89 -49.91 22.50
CA GLU A 111 -46.16 -48.74 22.01
C GLU A 111 -45.37 -49.06 20.73
N THR A 112 -45.49 -48.19 19.74
CA THR A 112 -44.81 -48.24 18.43
C THR A 112 -44.13 -46.91 18.19
N GLU A 113 -42.84 -46.93 17.85
CA GLU A 113 -42.12 -45.76 17.38
C GLU A 113 -42.46 -45.48 15.92
N LEU A 114 -42.86 -44.25 15.59
CA LEU A 114 -43.46 -43.91 14.31
C LEU A 114 -42.48 -43.28 13.29
N GLY A 115 -41.30 -42.80 13.68
CA GLY A 115 -40.36 -42.12 12.76
C GLY A 115 -38.89 -42.53 12.94
N THR A 116 -38.15 -42.71 11.82
CA THR A 116 -36.74 -43.15 11.80
C THR A 116 -35.81 -42.39 10.84
N ASP A 117 -36.27 -41.36 10.11
CA ASP A 117 -35.36 -40.58 9.26
C ASP A 117 -34.50 -39.64 10.11
N SER A 118 -33.24 -39.40 9.72
CA SER A 118 -32.22 -38.74 10.56
C SER A 118 -32.61 -37.30 10.95
N VAL A 119 -33.39 -37.15 12.02
CA VAL A 119 -33.81 -35.88 12.64
C VAL A 119 -32.66 -35.19 13.42
N SER A 120 -31.41 -35.62 13.20
CA SER A 120 -30.23 -35.37 14.05
C SER A 120 -29.73 -33.92 14.10
N ARG A 121 -30.52 -32.95 13.60
CA ARG A 121 -30.24 -31.52 13.71
C ARG A 121 -31.37 -30.68 14.30
N LEU A 122 -32.58 -31.21 14.50
CA LEU A 122 -33.69 -30.41 15.03
C LEU A 122 -33.67 -30.29 16.55
N ILE A 123 -33.01 -31.22 17.24
CA ILE A 123 -33.15 -31.34 18.70
C ILE A 123 -31.83 -31.77 19.36
N SER A 124 -30.71 -31.15 18.97
CA SER A 124 -29.58 -31.07 19.89
C SER A 124 -29.81 -29.88 20.81
N SER A 125 -30.19 -30.16 22.06
CA SER A 125 -30.08 -29.16 23.11
C SER A 125 -28.61 -28.74 23.19
N PRO A 126 -28.28 -27.44 23.15
CA PRO A 126 -26.95 -27.02 23.57
C PRO A 126 -26.71 -27.56 24.99
N ARG A 127 -25.47 -27.96 25.31
CA ARG A 127 -25.09 -28.35 26.69
C ARG A 127 -25.00 -27.09 27.58
N LEU A 128 -26.04 -26.27 27.58
CA LEU A 128 -26.26 -25.19 28.53
C LEU A 128 -26.94 -25.78 29.76
N ASN A 129 -26.68 -25.18 30.92
CA ASN A 129 -27.07 -25.73 32.21
C ASN A 129 -27.81 -24.63 33.00
N PRO A 130 -29.15 -24.49 32.86
CA PRO A 130 -30.10 -25.32 32.10
C PRO A 130 -30.21 -25.01 30.59
N SER A 131 -30.88 -25.88 29.84
CA SER A 131 -31.38 -25.58 28.49
C SER A 131 -32.87 -25.25 28.51
N GLU A 132 -33.26 -24.18 27.81
CA GLU A 132 -34.64 -23.74 27.61
C GLU A 132 -35.05 -24.00 26.16
N ASN A 133 -36.19 -24.66 25.95
CA ASN A 133 -36.70 -25.01 24.61
C ASN A 133 -38.20 -24.74 24.54
N ARG A 134 -38.67 -24.10 23.46
CA ARG A 134 -40.06 -23.65 23.29
C ARG A 134 -40.78 -24.47 22.22
N PHE A 135 -41.57 -25.44 22.63
CA PHE A 135 -42.22 -26.34 21.70
C PHE A 135 -43.56 -25.79 21.19
N LYS A 136 -43.87 -26.11 19.93
CA LYS A 136 -45.20 -26.02 19.33
C LYS A 136 -45.52 -27.35 18.66
N ILE A 137 -46.56 -28.04 19.13
CA ILE A 137 -46.96 -29.35 18.62
C ILE A 137 -48.40 -29.30 18.13
N TYR A 138 -48.59 -29.53 16.85
CA TYR A 138 -49.88 -29.59 16.19
C TYR A 138 -50.34 -31.02 15.99
N PHE A 139 -51.58 -31.26 16.38
CA PHE A 139 -52.27 -32.52 16.23
C PHE A 139 -53.49 -32.31 15.34
N CYS A 140 -53.65 -33.15 14.32
CA CYS A 140 -54.80 -33.10 13.42
C CYS A 140 -55.21 -34.49 12.96
N ASN A 141 -56.44 -34.88 13.25
CA ASN A 141 -57.07 -36.04 12.66
C ASN A 141 -58.09 -35.58 11.62
N ASP A 142 -57.78 -35.81 10.34
CA ASP A 142 -58.65 -35.43 9.22
C ASP A 142 -59.65 -36.53 8.82
N GLY A 143 -59.73 -37.63 9.59
CA GLY A 143 -60.55 -38.80 9.30
C GLY A 143 -59.91 -39.80 8.33
N SER A 144 -58.77 -39.46 7.73
CA SER A 144 -57.96 -40.35 6.90
C SER A 144 -56.57 -40.64 7.49
N SER A 145 -56.06 -39.70 8.29
CA SER A 145 -54.77 -39.79 8.96
C SER A 145 -54.73 -38.92 10.21
N VAL A 146 -53.86 -39.29 11.14
CA VAL A 146 -53.46 -38.46 12.28
C VAL A 146 -52.12 -37.80 11.95
N THR A 147 -52.14 -36.49 11.75
CA THR A 147 -50.97 -35.65 11.51
C THR A 147 -50.44 -35.10 12.83
N ILE A 148 -49.14 -35.28 13.07
CA ILE A 148 -48.41 -34.71 14.21
C ILE A 148 -47.30 -33.84 13.64
N SER A 149 -47.35 -32.54 13.92
CA SER A 149 -46.31 -31.60 13.47
C SER A 149 -45.64 -30.94 14.67
N VAL A 150 -44.31 -30.88 14.69
CA VAL A 150 -43.52 -30.42 15.84
C VAL A 150 -42.53 -29.33 15.43
N ASP A 151 -42.37 -28.33 16.29
CA ASP A 151 -41.39 -27.26 16.20
C ASP A 151 -40.76 -27.01 17.60
N ARG A 152 -39.42 -26.91 17.69
CA ARG A 152 -38.69 -26.75 18.97
C ARG A 152 -38.36 -25.29 19.32
N ASP A 153 -38.29 -24.41 18.34
CA ASP A 153 -37.91 -23.00 18.55
C ASP A 153 -39.17 -22.09 18.58
N GLY A 154 -40.36 -22.69 18.45
CA GLY A 154 -41.65 -22.03 18.52
C GLY A 154 -41.80 -20.97 17.44
N TYR A 155 -42.41 -19.83 17.76
CA TYR A 155 -42.58 -18.70 16.83
C TYR A 155 -41.26 -18.10 16.30
N GLN A 156 -40.11 -18.46 16.88
CA GLN A 156 -38.84 -17.78 16.61
C GLN A 156 -38.16 -18.24 15.32
N ASN A 157 -38.33 -19.48 14.85
CA ASN A 157 -37.70 -19.92 13.59
C ASN A 157 -38.51 -19.56 12.33
N ARG A 158 -39.73 -19.00 12.49
CA ARG A 158 -40.67 -18.60 11.43
C ARG A 158 -41.03 -19.72 10.44
N LYS A 159 -40.85 -20.97 10.83
CA LYS A 159 -41.40 -22.12 10.11
C LYS A 159 -42.76 -22.45 10.72
N ASP A 160 -43.63 -23.05 9.93
CA ASP A 160 -44.89 -23.53 10.48
C ASP A 160 -44.63 -24.69 11.43
N TYR A 161 -43.87 -25.70 10.98
CA TYR A 161 -43.41 -26.86 11.76
C TYR A 161 -42.14 -27.44 11.11
N GLU A 162 -41.22 -27.92 11.93
CA GLU A 162 -39.93 -28.47 11.48
C GLU A 162 -39.99 -29.97 11.17
N PHE A 163 -40.91 -30.66 11.83
CA PHE A 163 -41.17 -32.08 11.65
C PHE A 163 -42.66 -32.28 11.44
N ILE A 164 -43.02 -33.13 10.47
CA ILE A 164 -44.41 -33.52 10.21
C ILE A 164 -44.45 -35.02 10.00
N TYR A 165 -45.25 -35.71 10.79
CA TYR A 165 -45.57 -37.12 10.62
C TYR A 165 -47.05 -37.30 10.33
N LYS A 166 -47.38 -38.29 9.49
CA LYS A 166 -48.76 -38.67 9.21
C LYS A 166 -48.93 -40.16 9.48
N ASP A 167 -49.76 -40.49 10.45
CA ASP A 167 -50.14 -41.85 10.79
C ASP A 167 -51.45 -42.22 10.08
N GLN A 168 -51.41 -43.26 9.24
CA GLN A 168 -52.56 -43.74 8.48
C GLN A 168 -53.19 -45.01 9.07
N ASP A 169 -52.79 -45.41 10.28
CA ASP A 169 -53.36 -46.58 10.94
C ASP A 169 -54.84 -46.36 11.26
N ALA A 170 -55.69 -47.22 10.70
CA ALA A 170 -57.14 -47.10 10.81
C ALA A 170 -57.65 -47.20 12.27
N ALA A 171 -56.96 -47.94 13.14
CA ALA A 171 -57.35 -48.01 14.55
C ALA A 171 -57.03 -46.70 15.27
N ALA A 172 -55.89 -46.08 14.93
CA ALA A 172 -55.52 -44.79 15.47
C ALA A 172 -56.44 -43.66 14.97
N VAL A 173 -56.70 -43.60 13.65
CA VAL A 173 -57.60 -42.61 13.03
C VAL A 173 -59.01 -42.67 13.64
N ASN A 174 -59.53 -43.86 13.94
CA ASN A 174 -60.85 -43.99 14.57
C ASN A 174 -60.88 -43.60 16.06
N ARG A 175 -59.75 -43.66 16.77
CA ARG A 175 -59.70 -43.45 18.23
C ARG A 175 -59.42 -42.00 18.63
N PHE A 176 -58.64 -41.27 17.85
CA PHE A 176 -58.15 -39.95 18.24
C PHE A 176 -58.83 -38.80 17.49
N VAL A 177 -60.13 -38.61 17.69
CA VAL A 177 -60.90 -37.45 17.17
C VAL A 177 -60.88 -36.22 18.11
N GLY A 178 -60.24 -36.38 19.26
CA GLY A 178 -60.04 -35.44 20.36
C GLY A 178 -59.20 -36.13 21.44
N GLY A 179 -58.76 -35.41 22.48
CA GLY A 179 -57.93 -36.03 23.51
C GLY A 179 -57.56 -35.12 24.68
N ARG A 180 -56.97 -35.70 25.71
CA ARG A 180 -56.39 -34.97 26.85
C ARG A 180 -54.92 -34.64 26.59
N ILE A 181 -54.40 -33.67 27.33
CA ILE A 181 -52.97 -33.31 27.31
C ILE A 181 -52.32 -33.90 28.55
N LYS A 182 -51.18 -34.57 28.40
CA LYS A 182 -50.39 -35.09 29.53
C LYS A 182 -48.93 -34.69 29.40
N LEU A 183 -48.40 -34.01 30.41
CA LEU A 183 -46.98 -33.69 30.53
C LEU A 183 -46.37 -34.64 31.56
N ALA A 184 -45.36 -35.42 31.17
CA ALA A 184 -44.83 -36.48 32.02
C ALA A 184 -43.31 -36.58 31.97
N ARG A 185 -42.74 -36.99 33.11
CA ARG A 185 -41.37 -37.52 33.19
C ARG A 185 -41.45 -39.05 33.21
N VAL A 186 -40.84 -39.71 32.23
CA VAL A 186 -41.10 -41.13 31.92
C VAL A 186 -40.00 -42.08 32.42
N ASP A 187 -38.88 -41.57 32.96
CA ASP A 187 -37.87 -42.43 33.60
C ASP A 187 -38.30 -42.86 35.02
N GLU A 188 -38.05 -44.14 35.36
CA GLU A 188 -38.30 -44.74 36.70
C GLU A 188 -37.08 -44.60 37.66
N GLY A 189 -36.08 -43.78 37.33
CA GLY A 189 -34.80 -43.69 38.05
C GLY A 189 -34.76 -42.68 39.21
N THR A 190 -33.84 -42.83 40.15
CA THR A 190 -33.65 -41.95 41.33
C THR A 190 -32.74 -40.73 41.09
N GLY A 191 -32.57 -40.30 39.82
CA GLY A 191 -31.61 -39.27 39.43
C GLY A 191 -32.03 -37.83 39.81
N ARG A 192 -31.04 -37.00 40.19
CA ARG A 192 -31.15 -35.60 40.67
C ARG A 192 -31.70 -34.55 39.68
N PHE A 193 -32.21 -34.96 38.51
CA PHE A 193 -32.49 -34.05 37.40
C PHE A 193 -33.98 -33.88 37.21
N TRP A 194 -34.44 -32.63 37.16
CA TRP A 194 -35.85 -32.28 37.12
C TRP A 194 -36.22 -31.81 35.71
N VAL A 195 -37.44 -32.13 35.26
CA VAL A 195 -38.05 -31.51 34.08
C VAL A 195 -38.96 -30.40 34.58
N ASN A 196 -38.82 -29.19 34.03
CA ASN A 196 -39.70 -28.08 34.36
C ASN A 196 -40.46 -27.63 33.11
N PHE A 197 -41.74 -27.30 33.31
CA PHE A 197 -42.62 -26.75 32.28
C PHE A 197 -43.11 -25.36 32.68
N ASP A 198 -43.23 -24.50 31.67
CA ASP A 198 -43.71 -23.11 31.77
C ASP A 198 -44.45 -22.74 30.46
N ASP A 199 -45.18 -21.63 30.44
CA ASP A 199 -45.90 -21.07 29.27
C ASP A 199 -46.77 -22.08 28.48
N VAL A 200 -47.58 -22.90 29.15
CA VAL A 200 -48.41 -23.90 28.47
C VAL A 200 -49.63 -23.23 27.85
N ILE A 201 -49.75 -23.31 26.53
CA ILE A 201 -50.86 -22.74 25.75
C ILE A 201 -51.44 -23.81 24.83
N VAL A 202 -52.76 -24.01 24.86
CA VAL A 202 -53.49 -24.84 23.89
C VAL A 202 -54.35 -23.94 23.02
N THR A 203 -54.20 -24.06 21.71
CA THR A 203 -54.96 -23.29 20.72
C THR A 203 -55.73 -24.21 19.78
N LYS A 204 -56.88 -23.73 19.31
CA LYS A 204 -57.72 -24.41 18.31
C LYS A 204 -57.03 -24.34 16.95
N GLY A 205 -57.02 -25.46 16.24
CA GLY A 205 -56.48 -25.52 14.88
C GLY A 205 -54.96 -25.45 14.78
N LYS A 206 -54.48 -25.36 13.53
CA LYS A 206 -53.08 -25.18 13.18
C LYS A 206 -52.66 -23.74 13.44
N LEU A 207 -51.72 -23.57 14.35
CA LEU A 207 -51.13 -22.26 14.61
C LEU A 207 -50.13 -21.91 13.49
N GLN A 208 -50.52 -20.99 12.59
CA GLN A 208 -49.63 -20.49 11.56
C GLN A 208 -48.52 -19.64 12.19
N ALA A 209 -47.31 -19.65 11.60
CA ALA A 209 -46.31 -18.68 11.99
C ALA A 209 -46.89 -17.25 11.83
N SER A 210 -46.66 -16.38 12.82
CA SER A 210 -46.79 -14.95 12.58
C SER A 210 -45.95 -14.61 11.35
N LEU A 211 -46.50 -13.85 10.39
CA LEU A 211 -45.74 -13.43 9.21
C LEU A 211 -44.35 -12.97 9.66
N PRO A 212 -43.27 -13.48 9.02
CA PRO A 212 -41.91 -13.05 9.29
C PRO A 212 -41.88 -11.53 9.45
N ARG A 213 -41.50 -11.04 10.63
CA ARG A 213 -41.14 -9.62 10.79
C ARG A 213 -40.17 -9.32 9.64
N GLY A 214 -40.50 -8.36 8.78
CA GLY A 214 -39.60 -8.02 7.67
C GLY A 214 -38.18 -7.76 8.19
N PRO A 215 -37.16 -7.82 7.32
CA PRO A 215 -35.83 -7.32 7.67
C PRO A 215 -35.91 -5.99 8.43
N VAL A 216 -35.29 -5.91 9.60
CA VAL A 216 -35.18 -4.66 10.37
C VAL A 216 -33.73 -4.35 10.69
N GLN A 217 -33.52 -3.10 11.10
CA GLN A 217 -32.28 -2.67 11.74
C GLN A 217 -32.38 -2.84 13.26
N LEU A 218 -31.40 -3.52 13.84
CA LEU A 218 -31.18 -3.64 15.27
C LEU A 218 -29.98 -2.78 15.65
N TYR A 219 -30.09 -1.95 16.69
CA TYR A 219 -29.06 -1.01 17.09
C TYR A 219 -28.35 -1.45 18.36
N VAL A 220 -27.03 -1.28 18.39
CA VAL A 220 -26.16 -1.59 19.53
C VAL A 220 -25.37 -0.35 19.92
N SER A 221 -25.35 0.00 21.20
CA SER A 221 -24.57 1.12 21.74
C SER A 221 -23.97 0.78 23.09
N ASN A 222 -22.74 1.20 23.36
CA ASN A 222 -22.13 1.11 24.69
C ASN A 222 -22.93 1.78 25.83
N THR A 223 -23.85 2.69 25.48
CA THR A 223 -24.78 3.35 26.42
C THR A 223 -26.17 2.73 26.46
N GLY A 224 -26.41 1.69 25.66
CA GLY A 224 -27.67 0.95 25.59
C GLY A 224 -27.88 -0.02 26.76
N ASP A 225 -28.95 -0.82 26.66
CA ASP A 225 -29.34 -1.81 27.65
C ASP A 225 -29.86 -3.08 26.96
N ASP A 226 -29.39 -4.27 27.36
CA ASP A 226 -29.78 -5.54 26.73
C ASP A 226 -31.22 -5.98 27.06
N SER A 227 -31.90 -5.28 27.97
CA SER A 227 -33.34 -5.39 28.19
C SER A 227 -34.19 -4.58 27.19
N TYR A 228 -33.57 -3.76 26.34
CA TYR A 228 -34.27 -2.97 25.34
C TYR A 228 -34.68 -3.80 24.12
N ASP A 229 -35.44 -3.19 23.21
CA ASP A 229 -35.97 -3.84 22.00
C ASP A 229 -35.02 -3.74 20.79
N GLY A 230 -33.89 -3.04 20.95
CA GLY A 230 -32.89 -2.88 19.88
C GLY A 230 -33.26 -1.85 18.83
N THR A 231 -34.20 -0.94 19.12
CA THR A 231 -34.53 0.19 18.23
C THR A 231 -33.48 1.30 18.34
N ASP A 232 -33.42 2.21 17.36
CA ASP A 232 -32.44 3.33 17.35
C ASP A 232 -32.52 4.19 18.64
N THR A 233 -33.73 4.37 19.18
CA THR A 233 -33.95 5.11 20.43
C THR A 233 -33.74 4.28 21.70
N ARG A 234 -33.73 2.95 21.59
CA ARG A 234 -33.55 2.01 22.69
C ARG A 234 -32.62 0.87 22.24
N PRO A 235 -31.34 1.18 21.98
CA PRO A 235 -30.40 0.20 21.44
C PRO A 235 -30.03 -0.85 22.50
N PHE A 236 -29.70 -2.04 22.03
CA PHE A 236 -29.04 -3.05 22.86
C PHE A 236 -27.69 -2.53 23.36
N LYS A 237 -27.20 -3.09 24.46
CA LYS A 237 -25.86 -2.78 24.97
C LYS A 237 -24.79 -3.57 24.23
N THR A 238 -25.09 -4.81 23.87
CA THR A 238 -24.12 -5.77 23.32
C THR A 238 -24.51 -6.28 21.93
N ILE A 239 -23.50 -6.54 21.11
CA ILE A 239 -23.63 -7.21 19.81
C ILE A 239 -24.13 -8.65 20.03
N ALA A 240 -23.70 -9.32 21.10
CA ALA A 240 -24.22 -10.62 21.48
C ALA A 240 -25.75 -10.61 21.63
N LYS A 241 -26.32 -9.59 22.28
CA LYS A 241 -27.77 -9.48 22.44
C LYS A 241 -28.50 -9.18 21.13
N ALA A 242 -27.95 -8.30 20.30
CA ALA A 242 -28.48 -8.04 18.98
C ALA A 242 -28.45 -9.30 18.11
N LEU A 243 -27.36 -10.07 18.18
CA LEU A 243 -27.24 -11.36 17.54
C LEU A 243 -28.34 -12.29 18.04
N GLU A 244 -28.54 -12.50 19.35
CA GLU A 244 -29.65 -13.32 19.89
C GLU A 244 -31.03 -12.94 19.36
N SER A 245 -31.24 -11.64 19.06
CA SER A 245 -32.54 -11.08 18.67
C SER A 245 -32.75 -10.97 17.15
N SER A 246 -31.73 -11.32 16.35
CA SER A 246 -31.75 -11.17 14.89
C SER A 246 -32.48 -12.31 14.15
N TYR A 247 -32.77 -12.08 12.88
CA TYR A 247 -33.27 -13.07 11.93
C TYR A 247 -32.57 -12.93 10.58
N PRO A 248 -32.66 -13.96 9.70
CA PRO A 248 -32.16 -13.84 8.33
C PRO A 248 -32.70 -12.61 7.61
N GLY A 249 -31.77 -11.84 7.03
CA GLY A 249 -32.05 -10.58 6.32
C GLY A 249 -31.94 -9.32 7.17
N ASP A 250 -31.88 -9.43 8.50
CA ASP A 250 -31.71 -8.25 9.36
C ASP A 250 -30.35 -7.59 9.18
N GLU A 251 -30.27 -6.36 9.69
CA GLU A 251 -29.03 -5.62 9.81
C GLU A 251 -28.81 -5.19 11.27
N ILE A 252 -27.61 -5.44 11.80
CA ILE A 252 -27.18 -4.98 13.12
C ILE A 252 -26.27 -3.76 12.90
N ILE A 253 -26.71 -2.60 13.39
CA ILE A 253 -25.99 -1.33 13.37
C ILE A 253 -25.32 -1.10 14.72
N VAL A 254 -24.00 -1.04 14.73
CA VAL A 254 -23.19 -0.84 15.94
C VAL A 254 -22.71 0.60 16.03
N GLU A 255 -23.07 1.33 17.07
CA GLU A 255 -22.62 2.70 17.30
C GLU A 255 -21.11 2.78 17.53
N ASP A 256 -20.53 3.96 17.30
CA ASP A 256 -19.12 4.25 17.55
C ASP A 256 -18.73 3.91 19.01
N GLY A 257 -17.55 3.33 19.18
CA GLY A 257 -16.99 3.00 20.49
C GLY A 257 -16.23 1.69 20.52
N ALA A 258 -15.60 1.40 21.66
CA ALA A 258 -14.91 0.15 21.88
C ALA A 258 -15.85 -0.89 22.47
N TYR A 259 -15.90 -2.09 21.88
CA TYR A 259 -16.70 -3.22 22.34
C TYR A 259 -15.77 -4.35 22.75
N ASP A 260 -15.85 -4.69 24.04
CA ASP A 260 -15.03 -5.73 24.67
C ASP A 260 -15.80 -7.05 24.74
N GLU A 261 -16.33 -7.50 23.61
CA GLU A 261 -17.10 -8.74 23.49
C GLU A 261 -16.67 -9.56 22.27
N GLN A 262 -16.92 -10.87 22.30
CA GLN A 262 -16.60 -11.76 21.19
C GLN A 262 -17.83 -11.93 20.29
N ILE A 263 -17.69 -11.61 19.00
CA ILE A 263 -18.69 -11.99 18.00
C ILE A 263 -18.59 -13.49 17.77
N LYS A 264 -19.66 -14.22 18.15
CA LYS A 264 -19.78 -15.66 18.01
C LYS A 264 -21.20 -16.05 17.61
N PHE A 265 -21.30 -17.10 16.81
CA PHE A 265 -22.57 -17.65 16.38
C PHE A 265 -22.84 -18.99 17.06
N ALA A 266 -24.06 -19.18 17.53
CA ALA A 266 -24.50 -20.44 18.11
C ALA A 266 -24.74 -21.49 17.02
N GLN A 267 -24.13 -22.67 17.15
CA GLN A 267 -24.24 -23.77 16.17
C GLN A 267 -25.68 -24.18 15.86
N SER A 268 -26.59 -24.05 16.82
CA SER A 268 -27.99 -24.49 16.72
C SER A 268 -28.94 -23.45 16.11
N ARG A 269 -28.43 -22.30 15.64
CA ARG A 269 -29.28 -21.19 15.18
C ARG A 269 -28.93 -20.76 13.76
N ILE A 270 -29.97 -20.42 13.01
CA ILE A 270 -29.87 -19.86 11.66
C ILE A 270 -29.85 -18.33 11.77
N TYR A 271 -28.77 -17.73 11.30
CA TYR A 271 -28.58 -16.27 11.32
C TYR A 271 -28.83 -15.64 9.96
N GLY A 272 -28.42 -16.30 8.88
CA GLY A 272 -28.68 -15.90 7.51
C GLY A 272 -29.06 -17.11 6.64
N GLU A 273 -29.62 -16.83 5.48
CA GLU A 273 -29.87 -17.81 4.42
C GLU A 273 -29.51 -17.20 3.06
N GLU A 274 -29.40 -18.04 2.04
CA GLU A 274 -29.17 -17.57 0.66
C GLU A 274 -30.26 -16.56 0.26
N GLY A 275 -29.86 -15.37 -0.19
CA GLY A 275 -30.77 -14.26 -0.51
C GLY A 275 -31.26 -13.43 0.69
N LYS A 276 -31.03 -13.85 1.94
CA LYS A 276 -31.33 -13.07 3.16
C LYS A 276 -30.17 -13.13 4.15
N LYS A 277 -29.09 -12.43 3.81
CA LYS A 277 -27.90 -12.37 4.66
C LYS A 277 -28.16 -11.52 5.91
N LEU A 278 -27.60 -11.92 7.05
CA LEU A 278 -27.53 -11.05 8.23
C LEU A 278 -26.34 -10.12 8.07
N ALA A 279 -26.57 -8.81 8.03
CA ALA A 279 -25.51 -7.82 7.99
C ALA A 279 -25.18 -7.33 9.40
N ILE A 280 -23.90 -7.17 9.69
CA ILE A 280 -23.40 -6.57 10.93
C ILE A 280 -22.43 -5.48 10.50
N ARG A 281 -22.74 -4.23 10.84
CA ARG A 281 -22.01 -3.05 10.39
C ARG A 281 -21.93 -2.00 11.50
N PRO A 282 -20.85 -1.22 11.59
CA PRO A 282 -20.88 -0.02 12.42
C PRO A 282 -21.66 1.10 11.73
N ARG A 283 -22.19 2.05 12.51
CA ARG A 283 -22.82 3.26 11.98
C ARG A 283 -21.83 4.08 11.17
N ASN A 284 -20.61 4.23 11.67
CA ASN A 284 -19.49 4.81 10.95
C ASN A 284 -18.38 3.78 10.79
N ARG A 285 -17.94 3.57 9.54
CA ARG A 285 -16.83 2.67 9.21
C ARG A 285 -15.60 2.96 10.09
N HIS A 286 -15.04 1.89 10.65
CA HIS A 286 -13.89 1.85 11.54
C HIS A 286 -14.04 2.62 12.85
N LYS A 287 -15.26 2.96 13.28
CA LYS A 287 -15.49 3.63 14.58
C LYS A 287 -16.04 2.72 15.66
N ALA A 288 -16.56 1.55 15.31
CA ALA A 288 -16.75 0.47 16.28
C ALA A 288 -15.50 -0.41 16.30
N VAL A 289 -14.80 -0.41 17.44
CA VAL A 289 -13.54 -1.13 17.65
C VAL A 289 -13.81 -2.42 18.42
N LEU A 290 -13.50 -3.56 17.82
CA LEU A 290 -13.63 -4.87 18.42
C LEU A 290 -12.28 -5.29 19.02
N LYS A 291 -12.21 -5.37 20.35
CA LYS A 291 -10.98 -5.69 21.10
C LYS A 291 -10.75 -7.19 21.32
N ASN A 292 -11.77 -7.99 21.04
CA ASN A 292 -11.78 -9.43 21.26
C ASN A 292 -11.94 -10.19 19.94
N SER A 293 -11.66 -11.50 19.97
CA SER A 293 -11.66 -12.35 18.77
C SER A 293 -13.02 -12.39 18.07
N ILE A 294 -13.00 -12.24 16.74
CA ILE A 294 -14.16 -12.43 15.86
C ILE A 294 -14.13 -13.87 15.34
N ASN A 295 -15.20 -14.62 15.57
CA ASN A 295 -15.34 -15.98 15.08
C ASN A 295 -16.70 -16.17 14.41
N LEU A 296 -16.69 -16.14 13.08
CA LEU A 296 -17.87 -16.28 12.23
C LEU A 296 -18.25 -17.74 11.98
N LYS A 297 -17.60 -18.70 12.65
CA LYS A 297 -17.99 -20.11 12.62
C LYS A 297 -19.46 -20.26 13.03
N TYR A 298 -20.22 -21.00 12.22
CA TYR A 298 -21.69 -21.18 12.31
C TYR A 298 -22.54 -19.98 11.87
N GLY A 299 -21.93 -18.86 11.49
CA GLY A 299 -22.61 -17.71 10.89
C GLY A 299 -22.77 -17.87 9.38
N ASP A 300 -23.50 -18.88 8.92
CA ASP A 300 -23.76 -19.04 7.48
C ASP A 300 -24.52 -17.83 6.93
N HIS A 301 -24.11 -17.35 5.75
CA HIS A 301 -24.68 -16.20 5.06
C HIS A 301 -24.68 -14.89 5.89
N VAL A 302 -23.60 -14.63 6.62
CA VAL A 302 -23.39 -13.40 7.39
C VAL A 302 -22.45 -12.43 6.66
N ILE A 303 -22.73 -11.13 6.76
CA ILE A 303 -21.84 -10.05 6.33
C ILE A 303 -21.28 -9.35 7.57
N LEU A 304 -19.96 -9.23 7.66
CA LEU A 304 -19.28 -8.36 8.61
C LEU A 304 -18.53 -7.27 7.84
N ASP A 305 -19.02 -6.04 7.94
CA ASP A 305 -18.59 -4.93 7.08
C ASP A 305 -18.17 -3.71 7.89
N GLY A 306 -16.91 -3.30 7.76
CA GLY A 306 -16.45 -1.97 8.16
C GLY A 306 -15.99 -1.80 9.59
N PHE A 307 -15.70 -2.84 10.36
CA PHE A 307 -15.20 -2.73 11.74
C PHE A 307 -13.69 -2.40 11.81
N GLU A 308 -13.26 -1.77 12.90
CA GLU A 308 -11.87 -1.85 13.34
C GLU A 308 -11.72 -3.06 14.27
N VAL A 309 -10.65 -3.84 14.08
CA VAL A 309 -10.35 -5.05 14.87
C VAL A 309 -8.88 -5.01 15.25
N ASN A 310 -8.58 -5.09 16.54
CA ASN A 310 -7.20 -5.03 17.01
C ASN A 310 -6.80 -6.20 17.92
N GLY A 311 -5.54 -6.62 17.82
CA GLY A 311 -4.93 -7.57 18.74
C GLY A 311 -5.28 -9.05 18.55
N GLN A 312 -6.26 -9.40 17.70
CA GLN A 312 -6.77 -10.77 17.56
C GLN A 312 -7.06 -11.14 16.10
N THR A 313 -6.97 -12.43 15.78
CA THR A 313 -7.30 -12.95 14.45
C THR A 313 -8.79 -12.94 14.18
N VAL A 314 -9.18 -12.56 12.96
CA VAL A 314 -10.55 -12.72 12.46
C VAL A 314 -10.70 -14.07 11.79
N ASN A 315 -11.64 -14.90 12.26
CA ASN A 315 -11.83 -16.25 11.74
C ASN A 315 -13.19 -16.42 11.07
N VAL A 316 -13.20 -16.79 9.78
CA VAL A 316 -14.43 -17.11 9.03
C VAL A 316 -14.98 -18.50 9.43
N GLY A 317 -14.10 -19.44 9.77
CA GLY A 317 -14.45 -20.59 10.59
C GLY A 317 -15.21 -21.74 9.93
N GLY A 318 -15.10 -21.95 8.61
CA GLY A 318 -15.73 -23.07 7.91
C GLY A 318 -17.20 -22.84 7.52
N SER A 319 -17.73 -21.64 7.77
CA SER A 319 -19.08 -21.22 7.41
C SER A 319 -19.24 -21.01 5.90
N THR A 320 -20.49 -21.05 5.42
CA THR A 320 -20.85 -20.92 4.01
C THR A 320 -21.39 -19.51 3.71
N GLY A 321 -21.00 -18.92 2.59
CA GLY A 321 -21.61 -17.68 2.09
C GLY A 321 -21.32 -16.43 2.93
N VAL A 322 -20.26 -16.46 3.76
CA VAL A 322 -19.84 -15.35 4.62
C VAL A 322 -19.14 -14.27 3.80
N GLU A 323 -19.39 -13.00 4.13
CA GLU A 323 -18.64 -11.87 3.58
C GLU A 323 -17.94 -11.10 4.70
N LEU A 324 -16.61 -11.05 4.66
CA LEU A 324 -15.79 -10.21 5.54
C LEU A 324 -15.23 -9.05 4.72
N ILE A 325 -15.81 -7.86 4.86
CA ILE A 325 -15.53 -6.76 3.94
C ILE A 325 -15.18 -5.42 4.60
N ASN A 326 -14.30 -4.65 3.96
CA ASN A 326 -13.95 -3.27 4.35
C ASN A 326 -13.47 -3.08 5.79
N ASN A 327 -12.97 -4.11 6.47
CA ASN A 327 -12.53 -3.99 7.86
C ASN A 327 -11.10 -3.46 7.96
N TYR A 328 -10.79 -2.75 9.04
CA TYR A 328 -9.42 -2.40 9.42
C TYR A 328 -8.95 -3.38 10.51
N ILE A 329 -8.00 -4.24 10.18
CA ILE A 329 -7.54 -5.33 11.04
C ILE A 329 -6.07 -5.11 11.34
N HIS A 330 -5.72 -4.92 12.60
CA HIS A 330 -4.33 -4.62 12.93
C HIS A 330 -3.83 -5.23 14.23
N ASP A 331 -2.50 -5.28 14.35
CA ASP A 331 -1.82 -5.78 15.53
C ASP A 331 -2.21 -7.23 15.92
N ALA A 332 -2.63 -8.04 14.96
CA ALA A 332 -3.02 -9.44 15.18
C ALA A 332 -1.86 -10.42 14.93
N GLY A 333 -2.01 -11.66 15.41
CA GLY A 333 -1.11 -12.74 15.01
C GLY A 333 -1.28 -13.06 13.52
N ILE A 334 -2.43 -13.64 13.16
CA ILE A 334 -2.89 -13.73 11.77
C ILE A 334 -3.97 -12.66 11.58
N GLY A 335 -3.94 -11.86 10.52
CA GLY A 335 -4.99 -10.89 10.22
C GLY A 335 -6.32 -11.59 10.00
N VAL A 336 -6.40 -12.41 8.94
CA VAL A 336 -7.62 -13.16 8.61
C VAL A 336 -7.33 -14.65 8.40
N SER A 337 -8.10 -15.50 9.08
CA SER A 337 -8.21 -16.93 8.76
C SER A 337 -9.51 -17.17 7.99
N ALA A 338 -9.39 -17.14 6.67
CA ALA A 338 -10.47 -17.27 5.70
C ALA A 338 -10.70 -18.75 5.36
N SER A 339 -11.48 -19.46 6.18
CA SER A 339 -11.91 -20.83 5.93
C SER A 339 -13.42 -20.90 5.72
N GLY A 340 -13.90 -21.65 4.73
CA GLY A 340 -15.34 -21.71 4.45
C GLY A 340 -15.71 -22.33 3.12
N VAL A 341 -16.96 -22.12 2.71
CA VAL A 341 -17.49 -22.53 1.39
C VAL A 341 -18.20 -21.35 0.73
N ASN A 342 -17.84 -20.99 -0.51
CA ASN A 342 -18.48 -19.89 -1.25
C ASN A 342 -18.49 -18.56 -0.48
N SER A 343 -17.42 -18.27 0.26
CA SER A 343 -17.30 -17.08 1.11
C SER A 343 -16.35 -16.06 0.48
N ARG A 344 -16.51 -14.78 0.87
CA ARG A 344 -15.79 -13.64 0.31
C ARG A 344 -15.03 -12.87 1.39
N VAL A 345 -13.78 -12.52 1.12
CA VAL A 345 -12.96 -11.64 1.97
C VAL A 345 -12.45 -10.49 1.10
N ALA A 346 -13.00 -9.28 1.27
CA ALA A 346 -12.74 -8.21 0.32
C ALA A 346 -12.58 -6.79 0.89
N GLY A 347 -11.68 -5.99 0.33
CA GLY A 347 -11.54 -4.58 0.71
C GLY A 347 -11.01 -4.35 2.13
N ASN A 348 -10.50 -5.38 2.80
CA ASN A 348 -9.97 -5.25 4.15
C ASN A 348 -8.57 -4.66 4.10
N TYR A 349 -8.25 -3.81 5.09
CA TYR A 349 -6.92 -3.29 5.32
C TYR A 349 -6.30 -4.00 6.53
N ILE A 350 -5.20 -4.70 6.31
CA ILE A 350 -4.54 -5.56 7.29
C ILE A 350 -3.16 -5.00 7.58
N TYR A 351 -2.93 -4.54 8.81
CA TYR A 351 -1.74 -3.77 9.16
C TYR A 351 -1.02 -4.32 10.40
N LYS A 352 0.32 -4.39 10.38
CA LYS A 352 1.12 -4.84 11.55
C LYS A 352 0.68 -6.19 12.12
N CYS A 353 0.22 -7.08 11.25
CA CYS A 353 -0.04 -8.47 11.62
C CYS A 353 1.22 -9.31 11.43
N SER A 354 1.34 -10.46 12.10
CA SER A 354 2.41 -11.40 11.76
C SER A 354 2.16 -12.14 10.48
N PHE A 355 0.91 -12.46 10.17
CA PHE A 355 0.50 -13.02 8.88
C PHE A 355 -0.64 -12.20 8.32
N GLY A 356 -0.70 -12.06 7.00
CA GLY A 356 -1.79 -11.37 6.32
C GLY A 356 -3.09 -12.20 6.34
N ILE A 357 -3.28 -13.04 5.30
CA ILE A 357 -4.48 -13.86 5.12
C ILE A 357 -4.11 -15.33 4.91
N ASN A 358 -4.71 -16.21 5.70
CA ASN A 358 -4.69 -17.65 5.47
C ASN A 358 -6.03 -18.09 4.86
N VAL A 359 -6.01 -18.61 3.63
CA VAL A 359 -7.18 -19.03 2.86
C VAL A 359 -7.26 -20.56 2.82
N SER A 360 -8.42 -21.12 3.12
CA SER A 360 -8.71 -22.55 2.98
C SER A 360 -10.19 -22.84 2.74
N GLY A 361 -10.54 -24.12 2.56
CA GLY A 361 -11.92 -24.55 2.33
C GLY A 361 -12.25 -24.71 0.85
N LYS A 362 -13.41 -24.23 0.39
CA LYS A 362 -13.84 -24.35 -1.03
C LYS A 362 -14.41 -23.05 -1.60
N ASN A 363 -14.03 -22.72 -2.82
CA ASN A 363 -14.60 -21.59 -3.58
C ASN A 363 -14.55 -20.24 -2.84
N MET A 364 -13.43 -19.95 -2.18
CA MET A 364 -13.21 -18.66 -1.53
C MET A 364 -12.87 -17.59 -2.58
N LEU A 365 -13.50 -16.42 -2.48
CA LEU A 365 -13.13 -15.23 -3.24
C LEU A 365 -12.43 -14.24 -2.30
N VAL A 366 -11.13 -14.02 -2.51
CA VAL A 366 -10.34 -13.12 -1.68
C VAL A 366 -9.80 -11.99 -2.54
N GLU A 367 -10.40 -10.80 -2.42
CA GLU A 367 -10.17 -9.75 -3.40
C GLU A 367 -9.98 -8.33 -2.86
N ASN A 368 -9.13 -7.55 -3.52
CA ASN A 368 -8.97 -6.12 -3.24
C ASN A 368 -8.63 -5.81 -1.77
N ASN A 369 -7.95 -6.73 -1.08
CA ASN A 369 -7.45 -6.48 0.26
C ASN A 369 -6.07 -5.82 0.18
N GLU A 370 -5.77 -4.96 1.14
CA GLU A 370 -4.47 -4.34 1.31
C GLU A 370 -3.82 -4.92 2.57
N ILE A 371 -2.60 -5.44 2.41
CA ILE A 371 -1.83 -6.02 3.50
C ILE A 371 -0.53 -5.23 3.59
N GLU A 372 -0.41 -4.42 4.63
CA GLU A 372 0.72 -3.53 4.83
C GLU A 372 1.52 -3.93 6.06
N ARG A 373 2.84 -3.92 5.91
CA ARG A 373 3.81 -3.95 7.01
C ARG A 373 3.63 -5.13 7.97
N LEU A 374 3.95 -6.33 7.51
CA LEU A 374 3.98 -7.50 8.38
C LEU A 374 5.09 -7.38 9.42
N ILE A 375 4.85 -7.91 10.63
CA ILE A 375 5.80 -7.86 11.74
C ILE A 375 6.03 -9.24 12.35
N TYR A 376 7.26 -9.54 12.74
CA TYR A 376 7.55 -10.81 13.37
C TYR A 376 7.14 -10.83 14.84
N ARG A 377 6.23 -11.75 15.17
CA ARG A 377 5.91 -12.14 16.56
C ARG A 377 6.39 -13.55 16.86
N GLN A 378 6.14 -14.49 15.94
CA GLN A 378 6.58 -15.89 16.01
C GLN A 378 6.41 -16.57 14.65
N GLY A 379 7.26 -17.54 14.32
CA GLY A 379 7.15 -18.32 13.08
C GLY A 379 7.57 -17.55 11.82
N ASP A 380 6.75 -17.64 10.77
CA ASP A 380 6.96 -16.89 9.53
C ASP A 380 6.10 -15.61 9.51
N ALA A 381 6.19 -14.84 8.44
CA ALA A 381 5.41 -13.64 8.21
C ALA A 381 5.01 -13.51 6.74
N ASP A 382 4.12 -14.41 6.30
CA ASP A 382 3.66 -14.47 4.90
C ASP A 382 2.44 -13.57 4.69
N TYR A 383 2.37 -12.92 3.52
CA TYR A 383 1.19 -12.15 3.11
C TYR A 383 -0.01 -13.06 2.88
N PHE A 384 0.18 -14.16 2.13
CA PHE A 384 -0.83 -15.18 1.91
C PHE A 384 -0.34 -16.59 2.19
N ARG A 385 -1.19 -17.35 2.88
CA ARG A 385 -1.18 -18.82 2.80
C ARG A 385 -2.46 -19.29 2.14
N PHE A 386 -2.36 -20.28 1.26
CA PHE A 386 -3.52 -20.79 0.55
C PHE A 386 -3.54 -22.32 0.49
N PHE A 387 -4.69 -22.88 0.85
CA PHE A 387 -5.02 -24.30 0.84
C PHE A 387 -6.46 -24.46 0.34
N GLY A 388 -6.96 -25.69 0.24
CA GLY A 388 -8.32 -25.98 -0.23
C GLY A 388 -8.44 -26.06 -1.76
N GLU A 389 -9.65 -25.76 -2.25
CA GLU A 389 -10.03 -25.98 -3.64
C GLU A 389 -10.86 -24.81 -4.23
N GLY A 390 -10.60 -24.46 -5.49
CA GLY A 390 -11.48 -23.58 -6.26
C GLY A 390 -11.39 -22.09 -5.90
N HIS A 391 -10.32 -21.65 -5.24
CA HIS A 391 -10.20 -20.28 -4.76
C HIS A 391 -9.80 -19.31 -5.87
N ILE A 392 -10.31 -18.07 -5.78
CA ILE A 392 -9.87 -16.94 -6.58
C ILE A 392 -9.30 -15.89 -5.62
N ILE A 393 -8.02 -15.56 -5.77
CA ILE A 393 -7.32 -14.54 -4.98
C ILE A 393 -6.91 -13.43 -5.94
N ARG A 394 -7.55 -12.27 -5.87
CA ARG A 394 -7.37 -11.24 -6.91
C ARG A 394 -7.29 -9.79 -6.47
N GLY A 395 -6.55 -8.95 -7.19
CA GLY A 395 -6.56 -7.51 -6.95
C GLY A 395 -5.99 -7.08 -5.59
N ASN A 396 -5.32 -7.97 -4.85
CA ASN A 396 -4.78 -7.64 -3.53
C ASN A 396 -3.45 -6.88 -3.66
N TYR A 397 -3.19 -5.97 -2.73
CA TYR A 397 -1.97 -5.18 -2.66
C TYR A 397 -1.19 -5.52 -1.40
N MET A 398 0.07 -5.90 -1.55
CA MET A 398 0.95 -6.39 -0.49
C MET A 398 2.23 -5.56 -0.49
N HIS A 399 2.49 -4.80 0.57
CA HIS A 399 3.60 -3.83 0.57
C HIS A 399 4.06 -3.43 1.99
N GLY A 400 5.13 -2.62 2.04
CA GLY A 400 5.53 -1.89 3.23
C GLY A 400 6.10 -2.73 4.38
N THR A 401 6.23 -4.05 4.19
CA THR A 401 6.93 -4.93 5.13
C THR A 401 8.39 -4.55 5.21
N ARG A 402 8.94 -4.55 6.43
CA ARG A 402 10.29 -4.09 6.71
C ARG A 402 11.15 -5.21 7.29
N ASN A 403 12.33 -5.38 6.72
CA ASN A 403 13.21 -6.49 7.09
C ASN A 403 13.61 -6.43 8.58
N GLU A 404 13.78 -5.23 9.14
CA GLU A 404 14.09 -5.04 10.56
C GLU A 404 12.94 -5.43 11.50
N GLU A 405 11.68 -5.41 11.03
CA GLU A 405 10.51 -5.76 11.82
C GLU A 405 10.13 -7.22 11.69
N THR A 406 10.54 -7.87 10.59
CA THR A 406 10.33 -9.31 10.37
C THR A 406 11.47 -10.17 10.93
N GLY A 407 12.65 -9.59 11.20
CA GLY A 407 13.76 -10.29 11.83
C GLY A 407 14.10 -11.60 11.09
N PRO A 408 14.03 -12.79 11.75
CA PRO A 408 14.35 -14.07 11.11
C PRO A 408 13.19 -14.69 10.33
N ALA A 409 12.00 -14.08 10.31
CA ALA A 409 10.83 -14.66 9.66
C ALA A 409 11.06 -14.80 8.16
N HIS A 410 10.57 -15.90 7.59
CA HIS A 410 10.32 -15.91 6.16
C HIS A 410 9.18 -14.95 5.83
N VAL A 411 9.31 -14.21 4.72
CA VAL A 411 8.32 -13.24 4.26
C VAL A 411 8.02 -13.56 2.82
N ASP A 412 7.09 -14.49 2.62
CA ASP A 412 6.64 -14.88 1.30
C ASP A 412 5.40 -14.08 0.88
N GLY A 413 5.27 -13.82 -0.41
CA GLY A 413 4.04 -13.28 -0.99
C GLY A 413 2.90 -14.28 -0.88
N PHE A 414 3.13 -15.47 -1.42
CA PHE A 414 2.21 -16.59 -1.37
C PHE A 414 2.94 -17.83 -0.88
N GLN A 415 2.31 -18.62 -0.03
CA GLN A 415 2.86 -19.89 0.42
C GLN A 415 1.81 -21.00 0.40
N THR A 416 2.19 -22.18 -0.08
CA THR A 416 1.39 -23.41 0.03
C THR A 416 2.27 -24.64 0.20
N PHE A 417 1.81 -25.60 1.00
CA PHE A 417 2.51 -26.86 1.21
C PHE A 417 1.55 -27.99 1.58
N ASP A 418 2.00 -29.24 1.50
CA ASP A 418 1.15 -30.41 1.76
C ASP A 418 1.52 -31.25 2.98
N ASN A 419 2.58 -30.91 3.72
CA ASN A 419 3.14 -31.74 4.81
C ASN A 419 2.23 -32.02 6.03
N ASN A 420 1.04 -31.44 6.08
CA ASN A 420 0.03 -31.57 7.14
C ASN A 420 -1.29 -32.19 6.63
N GLY A 421 -1.32 -32.70 5.39
CA GLY A 421 -2.52 -33.25 4.76
C GLY A 421 -3.38 -32.21 4.02
N GLU A 422 -3.07 -30.91 4.14
CA GLU A 422 -3.66 -29.86 3.32
C GLU A 422 -3.19 -29.97 1.86
N TYR A 423 -3.92 -29.31 0.97
CA TYR A 423 -3.61 -29.26 -0.47
C TYR A 423 -4.06 -27.93 -1.06
N ALA A 424 -3.59 -27.59 -2.25
CA ALA A 424 -4.11 -26.50 -3.06
C ALA A 424 -4.48 -27.03 -4.45
N ARG A 425 -5.76 -26.90 -4.83
CA ARG A 425 -6.28 -27.39 -6.11
C ARG A 425 -7.19 -26.39 -6.82
N ASN A 426 -7.05 -26.28 -8.13
CA ASN A 426 -7.93 -25.42 -8.95
C ASN A 426 -7.94 -23.97 -8.44
N ILE A 427 -6.76 -23.41 -8.17
CA ILE A 427 -6.59 -22.08 -7.57
C ILE A 427 -6.24 -21.07 -8.67
N ILE A 428 -6.87 -19.90 -8.63
CA ILE A 428 -6.52 -18.76 -9.50
C ILE A 428 -6.02 -17.62 -8.62
N ILE A 429 -4.83 -17.11 -8.92
CA ILE A 429 -4.22 -15.94 -8.29
C ILE A 429 -4.00 -14.91 -9.40
N GLU A 430 -4.77 -13.82 -9.40
CA GLU A 430 -4.78 -12.87 -10.52
C GLU A 430 -4.81 -11.39 -10.17
N GLY A 431 -4.17 -10.52 -10.94
CA GLY A 431 -4.31 -9.07 -10.73
C GLY A 431 -3.71 -8.56 -9.42
N ASN A 432 -2.89 -9.34 -8.71
CA ASN A 432 -2.31 -8.92 -7.44
C ASN A 432 -1.02 -8.14 -7.67
N PHE A 433 -0.74 -7.18 -6.78
CA PHE A 433 0.51 -6.42 -6.76
C PHE A 433 1.23 -6.71 -5.45
N ILE A 434 2.47 -7.17 -5.54
CA ILE A 434 3.34 -7.38 -4.38
C ILE A 434 4.69 -6.69 -4.56
N GLU A 435 5.12 -5.98 -3.52
CA GLU A 435 6.45 -5.40 -3.40
C GLU A 435 7.08 -5.62 -2.02
N ASP A 436 8.39 -5.42 -1.96
CA ASP A 436 9.20 -5.47 -0.73
C ASP A 436 9.12 -6.80 0.06
N PHE A 437 9.08 -7.93 -0.65
CA PHE A 437 9.09 -9.25 -0.01
C PHE A 437 10.50 -9.80 0.14
N TYR A 438 10.83 -10.24 1.35
CA TYR A 438 12.20 -10.62 1.72
C TYR A 438 12.56 -12.08 1.47
N HIS A 439 11.62 -12.89 0.97
CA HIS A 439 11.87 -14.27 0.58
C HIS A 439 11.31 -14.55 -0.82
N GLN A 440 10.25 -15.36 -0.96
CA GLN A 440 9.72 -15.73 -2.26
C GLN A 440 8.38 -15.06 -2.59
N GLY A 441 8.15 -14.69 -3.84
CA GLY A 441 6.82 -14.26 -4.28
C GLY A 441 5.83 -15.44 -4.22
N LEU A 442 6.30 -16.66 -4.51
CA LEU A 442 5.66 -17.93 -4.14
C LEU A 442 6.67 -18.89 -3.50
N MET A 443 6.34 -19.47 -2.35
CA MET A 443 6.94 -20.71 -1.86
C MET A 443 5.91 -21.85 -1.89
N GLY A 444 6.01 -22.70 -2.91
CA GLY A 444 5.14 -23.87 -3.10
C GLY A 444 5.88 -25.19 -2.85
N SER A 445 5.36 -26.06 -1.99
CA SER A 445 5.98 -27.36 -1.68
C SER A 445 4.98 -28.52 -1.63
N GLY A 446 4.99 -29.39 -2.64
CA GLY A 446 4.19 -30.62 -2.68
C GLY A 446 4.99 -31.89 -2.38
N SER A 447 6.03 -31.80 -1.56
CA SER A 447 7.02 -32.86 -1.41
C SER A 447 6.56 -34.07 -0.59
N TYR A 448 5.48 -33.95 0.19
CA TYR A 448 5.04 -35.02 1.09
C TYR A 448 3.94 -35.89 0.48
N TYR A 449 2.82 -35.29 0.07
CA TYR A 449 1.66 -36.01 -0.47
C TYR A 449 1.53 -35.88 -1.99
N TYR A 450 2.19 -34.87 -2.59
CA TYR A 450 2.27 -34.64 -4.02
C TYR A 450 0.89 -34.53 -4.69
N HIS A 451 -0.03 -33.85 -3.99
CA HIS A 451 -1.46 -33.82 -4.29
C HIS A 451 -2.06 -32.42 -4.47
N SER A 452 -1.22 -31.39 -4.50
CA SER A 452 -1.58 -30.02 -4.92
C SER A 452 -1.34 -29.87 -6.42
N TYR A 453 -2.33 -29.33 -7.14
CA TYR A 453 -2.26 -29.23 -8.61
C TYR A 453 -3.22 -28.21 -9.23
N ASN A 454 -2.96 -27.81 -10.48
CA ASN A 454 -3.79 -26.87 -11.24
C ASN A 454 -3.93 -25.53 -10.51
N ILE A 455 -2.80 -24.82 -10.39
CA ILE A 455 -2.69 -23.50 -9.75
C ILE A 455 -2.27 -22.52 -10.82
N THR A 456 -3.03 -21.45 -11.03
CA THR A 456 -2.76 -20.45 -12.08
C THR A 456 -2.44 -19.11 -11.44
N PHE A 457 -1.25 -18.59 -11.72
CA PHE A 457 -0.85 -17.21 -11.45
C PHE A 457 -0.94 -16.43 -12.75
N ARG A 458 -1.83 -15.44 -12.83
CA ARG A 458 -1.95 -14.62 -14.04
C ARG A 458 -2.12 -13.13 -13.82
N ASN A 459 -1.59 -12.30 -14.71
CA ASN A 459 -1.71 -10.85 -14.59
C ASN A 459 -1.29 -10.34 -13.20
N ASN A 460 -0.25 -10.86 -12.56
CA ASN A 460 0.25 -10.32 -11.29
C ASN A 460 1.52 -9.51 -11.51
N VAL A 461 1.80 -8.57 -10.61
CA VAL A 461 3.05 -7.80 -10.56
C VAL A 461 3.81 -8.20 -9.29
N PHE A 462 5.02 -8.72 -9.48
CA PHE A 462 5.98 -9.05 -8.43
C PHE A 462 7.19 -8.12 -8.54
N LYS A 463 7.43 -7.33 -7.51
CA LYS A 463 8.48 -6.30 -7.51
C LYS A 463 9.39 -6.46 -6.30
N ASP A 464 10.69 -6.29 -6.52
CA ASP A 464 11.72 -6.18 -5.47
C ASP A 464 11.80 -7.37 -4.49
N ALA A 465 11.94 -8.58 -5.04
CA ALA A 465 12.19 -9.79 -4.24
C ALA A 465 13.61 -9.83 -3.68
N ALA A 466 13.77 -10.15 -2.39
CA ALA A 466 15.11 -10.48 -1.87
C ALA A 466 15.60 -11.89 -2.26
N ALA A 467 14.72 -12.79 -2.71
CA ALA A 467 15.08 -14.09 -3.26
C ALA A 467 14.34 -14.39 -4.59
N TRP A 468 13.50 -15.44 -4.61
CA TRP A 468 12.87 -15.95 -5.84
C TRP A 468 11.53 -15.24 -6.10
N GLY A 469 11.19 -14.94 -7.35
CA GLY A 469 9.82 -14.59 -7.71
C GLY A 469 8.88 -15.75 -7.40
N MET A 470 9.15 -16.96 -7.90
CA MET A 470 8.34 -18.14 -7.60
C MET A 470 9.21 -19.40 -7.47
N CYS A 471 9.12 -20.07 -6.33
CA CYS A 471 9.67 -21.40 -6.08
C CYS A 471 8.53 -22.43 -6.14
N ILE A 472 8.52 -23.23 -7.22
CA ILE A 472 7.53 -24.27 -7.46
C ILE A 472 8.20 -25.63 -7.22
N SER A 473 8.10 -26.13 -5.98
CA SER A 473 8.74 -27.38 -5.56
C SER A 473 7.71 -28.51 -5.49
N GLN A 474 7.84 -29.50 -6.38
CA GLN A 474 7.01 -30.72 -6.39
C GLN A 474 5.49 -30.42 -6.42
N LEU A 475 5.08 -29.35 -7.09
CA LEU A 475 3.68 -29.05 -7.41
C LEU A 475 3.39 -29.43 -8.86
N LYS A 476 2.16 -29.83 -9.15
CA LYS A 476 1.75 -30.25 -10.51
C LYS A 476 0.92 -29.18 -11.20
N ASP A 477 1.10 -29.03 -12.50
CA ASP A 477 0.27 -28.17 -13.35
C ASP A 477 0.15 -26.74 -12.81
N VAL A 478 1.29 -26.10 -12.53
CA VAL A 478 1.34 -24.68 -12.13
C VAL A 478 1.54 -23.81 -13.36
N LYS A 479 0.55 -22.96 -13.67
CA LYS A 479 0.53 -22.07 -14.83
C LYS A 479 0.92 -20.66 -14.40
N VAL A 480 1.92 -20.07 -15.03
CA VAL A 480 2.41 -18.72 -14.75
C VAL A 480 2.28 -17.89 -16.03
N TYR A 481 1.24 -17.07 -16.11
CA TYR A 481 0.78 -16.41 -17.34
C TYR A 481 0.69 -14.89 -17.24
N ASN A 482 1.24 -14.15 -18.21
CA ASN A 482 1.03 -12.69 -18.25
C ASN A 482 1.40 -11.97 -16.94
N ASN A 483 2.39 -12.44 -16.20
CA ASN A 483 2.86 -11.75 -14.99
C ASN A 483 4.06 -10.85 -15.32
N LEU A 484 4.34 -9.92 -14.42
CA LEU A 484 5.52 -9.06 -14.45
C LEU A 484 6.38 -9.34 -13.22
N PHE A 485 7.64 -9.68 -13.45
CA PHE A 485 8.66 -9.87 -12.41
C PHE A 485 9.74 -8.81 -12.55
N ILE A 486 9.90 -7.96 -11.54
CA ILE A 486 10.82 -6.82 -11.55
C ILE A 486 11.85 -6.97 -10.44
N ASN A 487 13.13 -6.84 -10.76
CA ASN A 487 14.23 -6.84 -9.78
C ASN A 487 14.28 -8.12 -8.91
N MET A 488 14.12 -9.29 -9.53
CA MET A 488 14.21 -10.57 -8.81
C MET A 488 15.68 -10.93 -8.53
N LYS A 489 16.09 -10.96 -7.25
CA LYS A 489 17.50 -11.20 -6.87
C LYS A 489 18.04 -12.60 -7.20
N THR A 490 17.19 -13.63 -7.32
CA THR A 490 17.63 -14.98 -7.69
C THR A 490 17.03 -15.50 -8.99
N HIS A 491 15.75 -15.87 -9.01
CA HIS A 491 15.04 -16.41 -10.17
C HIS A 491 13.67 -15.75 -10.26
N GLY A 492 13.17 -15.48 -11.47
CA GLY A 492 11.78 -15.14 -11.69
C GLY A 492 10.88 -16.32 -11.34
N VAL A 493 11.00 -17.44 -12.07
CA VAL A 493 10.22 -18.67 -11.81
C VAL A 493 11.12 -19.90 -11.83
N GLY A 494 11.14 -20.68 -10.74
CA GLY A 494 11.94 -21.89 -10.66
C GLY A 494 11.10 -23.14 -10.35
N PHE A 495 11.35 -24.21 -11.10
CA PHE A 495 10.73 -25.52 -10.91
C PHE A 495 11.73 -26.50 -10.28
N ARG A 496 11.34 -27.15 -9.18
CA ARG A 496 12.18 -28.11 -8.45
C ARG A 496 11.43 -29.41 -8.19
N GLY A 497 11.89 -30.52 -8.76
CA GLY A 497 11.27 -31.82 -8.62
C GLY A 497 12.27 -32.95 -8.35
N THR A 498 11.74 -34.16 -8.34
CA THR A 498 12.51 -35.42 -8.37
C THR A 498 11.93 -36.32 -9.47
N ASP A 499 12.63 -37.39 -9.86
CA ASP A 499 12.11 -38.31 -10.89
C ASP A 499 10.77 -38.94 -10.48
N ALA A 500 10.55 -39.15 -9.18
CA ALA A 500 9.33 -39.72 -8.64
C ALA A 500 8.20 -38.69 -8.48
N GLN A 501 8.55 -37.42 -8.27
CA GLN A 501 7.64 -36.31 -7.99
C GLN A 501 8.14 -35.06 -8.71
N PRO A 502 7.96 -34.95 -10.04
CA PRO A 502 8.42 -33.78 -10.78
C PRO A 502 7.63 -32.51 -10.42
N ALA A 503 8.24 -31.33 -10.46
CA ALA A 503 7.45 -30.11 -10.55
C ALA A 503 7.00 -29.93 -12.02
N THR A 504 5.71 -29.67 -12.24
CA THR A 504 5.15 -29.53 -13.60
C THR A 504 4.34 -28.26 -13.79
N GLY A 505 4.32 -27.72 -15.00
CA GLY A 505 3.64 -26.45 -15.26
C GLY A 505 4.01 -25.78 -16.57
N GLU A 506 3.59 -24.52 -16.72
CA GLU A 506 3.74 -23.74 -17.94
C GLU A 506 4.10 -22.29 -17.61
N VAL A 507 5.04 -21.68 -18.34
CA VAL A 507 5.47 -20.28 -18.15
C VAL A 507 5.33 -19.54 -19.49
N ARG A 508 4.26 -18.74 -19.65
CA ARG A 508 3.95 -18.07 -20.92
C ARG A 508 3.58 -16.60 -20.78
N ASN A 509 3.90 -15.81 -21.80
CA ASN A 509 3.52 -14.40 -21.88
C ASN A 509 3.99 -13.57 -20.68
N ASN A 510 5.01 -13.95 -19.91
CA ASN A 510 5.47 -13.13 -18.77
C ASN A 510 6.55 -12.14 -19.20
N ILE A 511 6.68 -11.04 -18.46
CA ILE A 511 7.81 -10.12 -18.55
C ILE A 511 8.73 -10.32 -17.35
N PHE A 512 10.01 -10.58 -17.62
CA PHE A 512 11.10 -10.58 -16.64
C PHE A 512 11.96 -9.36 -16.87
N TYR A 513 11.90 -8.40 -15.94
CA TYR A 513 12.63 -7.15 -15.98
C TYR A 513 13.68 -7.15 -14.86
N ASN A 514 14.96 -7.13 -15.23
CA ASN A 514 16.07 -7.14 -14.26
C ASN A 514 16.03 -8.33 -13.27
N ALA A 515 15.71 -9.52 -13.77
CA ALA A 515 15.73 -10.75 -12.97
C ALA A 515 17.08 -11.46 -13.13
N ARG A 516 17.76 -11.81 -12.02
CA ARG A 516 19.06 -12.53 -12.08
C ARG A 516 18.97 -13.82 -12.90
N ASN A 517 17.83 -14.48 -12.88
CA ASN A 517 17.48 -15.56 -13.79
C ASN A 517 16.01 -15.44 -14.14
N CYS A 518 15.61 -15.80 -15.36
CA CYS A 518 14.22 -15.63 -15.81
C CYS A 518 13.36 -16.78 -15.31
N TYR A 519 13.45 -17.91 -15.98
CA TYR A 519 12.83 -19.13 -15.50
C TYR A 519 13.62 -20.35 -15.94
N PHE A 520 13.84 -21.28 -15.01
CA PHE A 520 14.48 -22.54 -15.33
C PHE A 520 14.22 -23.61 -14.29
N GLY A 521 14.41 -24.84 -14.74
CA GLY A 521 14.38 -26.03 -13.92
C GLY A 521 15.70 -26.27 -13.21
N ILE A 522 15.66 -26.60 -11.92
CA ILE A 522 16.87 -26.99 -11.17
C ILE A 522 17.11 -28.50 -11.27
N ASP A 523 16.16 -29.30 -10.76
CA ASP A 523 16.27 -30.76 -10.68
C ASP A 523 14.98 -31.41 -11.20
N ASN A 524 15.10 -32.41 -12.09
CA ASN A 524 14.04 -33.33 -12.55
C ASN A 524 12.62 -32.73 -12.60
N ASN A 525 12.41 -31.80 -13.55
CA ASN A 525 11.20 -31.01 -13.74
C ASN A 525 10.60 -31.23 -15.15
N GLN A 526 9.30 -30.96 -15.28
CA GLN A 526 8.56 -31.11 -16.54
C GLN A 526 7.68 -29.86 -16.75
N TYR A 527 8.30 -28.78 -17.23
CA TYR A 527 7.59 -27.55 -17.55
C TYR A 527 7.90 -27.11 -18.98
N ASP A 528 6.94 -26.42 -19.58
CA ASP A 528 7.09 -25.78 -20.88
C ASP A 528 7.12 -24.26 -20.73
N GLY A 529 7.92 -23.56 -21.52
CA GLY A 529 7.95 -22.10 -21.55
C GLY A 529 8.03 -21.55 -22.96
N SER A 530 7.32 -20.45 -23.23
CA SER A 530 7.28 -19.79 -24.54
C SER A 530 6.69 -18.40 -24.46
N ASN A 531 6.97 -17.56 -25.46
CA ASN A 531 6.39 -16.22 -25.62
C ASN A 531 6.59 -15.31 -24.39
N ASN A 532 7.68 -15.46 -23.64
CA ASN A 532 8.04 -14.54 -22.56
C ASN A 532 8.96 -13.43 -23.07
N LEU A 533 9.03 -12.30 -22.38
CA LEU A 533 9.97 -11.23 -22.65
C LEU A 533 10.97 -11.10 -21.50
N LEU A 534 12.26 -11.13 -21.83
CA LEU A 534 13.36 -11.09 -20.90
C LEU A 534 14.20 -9.85 -21.19
N PHE A 535 14.24 -8.91 -20.24
CA PHE A 535 15.04 -7.68 -20.36
C PHE A 535 15.99 -7.52 -19.17
N ASN A 536 17.26 -7.24 -19.48
CA ASN A 536 18.35 -7.16 -18.51
C ASN A 536 18.33 -8.33 -17.50
N SER A 537 17.98 -9.50 -17.98
CA SER A 537 17.72 -10.67 -17.16
C SER A 537 18.63 -11.81 -17.59
N ASP A 538 18.90 -12.74 -16.68
CA ASP A 538 19.88 -13.83 -16.84
C ASP A 538 21.36 -13.38 -17.04
N PRO A 539 21.93 -12.50 -16.18
CA PRO A 539 23.35 -12.18 -16.20
C PRO A 539 24.30 -13.40 -16.07
N GLU A 540 23.81 -14.54 -15.58
CA GLU A 540 24.60 -15.78 -15.47
C GLU A 540 24.61 -16.64 -16.75
N GLN A 541 23.89 -16.23 -17.81
CA GLN A 541 23.82 -16.92 -19.10
C GLN A 541 23.35 -18.39 -18.96
N LYS A 542 22.35 -18.64 -18.11
CA LYS A 542 21.75 -19.96 -17.92
C LYS A 542 20.60 -20.23 -18.90
N TYR A 543 19.99 -19.18 -19.43
CA TYR A 543 18.91 -19.25 -20.40
C TYR A 543 19.40 -19.78 -21.75
N LYS A 544 18.55 -20.57 -22.41
CA LYS A 544 18.83 -21.20 -23.71
C LYS A 544 17.63 -21.05 -24.62
N GLN A 545 17.73 -20.18 -25.62
CA GLN A 545 16.64 -19.85 -26.53
C GLN A 545 16.05 -21.09 -27.24
N GLU A 546 16.88 -22.08 -27.57
CA GLU A 546 16.44 -23.32 -28.21
C GLU A 546 15.45 -24.15 -27.37
N SER A 547 15.44 -23.93 -26.05
CA SER A 547 14.52 -24.60 -25.11
C SER A 547 13.18 -23.87 -24.98
N PHE A 548 13.09 -22.61 -25.41
CA PHE A 548 11.97 -21.72 -25.12
C PHE A 548 11.54 -20.95 -26.38
N PRO A 549 10.62 -21.53 -27.19
CA PRO A 549 10.24 -20.94 -28.46
C PRO A 549 9.53 -19.58 -28.27
N ASN A 550 9.78 -18.66 -29.21
CA ASN A 550 9.16 -17.33 -29.30
C ASN A 550 9.42 -16.39 -28.11
N ASP A 551 10.28 -16.75 -27.17
CA ASP A 551 10.74 -15.81 -26.15
C ASP A 551 11.53 -14.66 -26.80
N ILE A 552 11.33 -13.46 -26.29
CA ILE A 552 11.99 -12.24 -26.73
C ILE A 552 13.06 -11.90 -25.69
N VAL A 553 14.33 -11.87 -26.10
CA VAL A 553 15.46 -11.76 -25.16
C VAL A 553 16.27 -10.50 -25.44
N ASN A 554 16.70 -9.83 -24.37
CA ASN A 554 17.44 -8.58 -24.39
C ASN A 554 16.71 -7.45 -25.12
N ALA A 555 15.38 -7.45 -25.04
CA ALA A 555 14.55 -6.40 -25.59
C ALA A 555 13.80 -5.70 -24.46
N ASP A 556 13.94 -4.38 -24.38
CA ASP A 556 13.25 -3.55 -23.38
C ASP A 556 11.74 -3.65 -23.59
N PRO A 557 10.93 -3.98 -22.56
CA PRO A 557 9.48 -4.00 -22.69
C PRO A 557 8.87 -2.62 -22.93
N LEU A 558 9.63 -1.53 -22.81
CA LEU A 558 9.18 -0.16 -23.02
C LEU A 558 7.93 0.16 -22.19
N PHE A 559 8.02 0.06 -20.87
CA PHE A 559 6.95 0.54 -20.00
C PHE A 559 6.80 2.06 -20.12
N THR A 560 5.58 2.56 -19.98
CA THR A 560 5.27 3.99 -20.10
C THR A 560 5.94 4.82 -19.02
N ASP A 561 5.92 4.38 -17.77
CA ASP A 561 6.55 5.07 -16.64
C ASP A 561 6.83 4.11 -15.46
N ILE A 562 7.95 3.40 -15.55
CA ILE A 562 8.38 2.40 -14.56
C ILE A 562 8.67 3.03 -13.19
N ASP A 563 9.13 4.29 -13.14
CA ASP A 563 9.52 4.98 -11.91
C ASP A 563 8.30 5.34 -11.04
N ASN A 564 7.09 5.34 -11.63
CA ASN A 564 5.82 5.61 -10.96
C ASN A 564 4.90 4.38 -10.92
N ASP A 565 5.45 3.17 -11.08
CA ASP A 565 4.71 1.89 -11.10
C ASP A 565 3.63 1.81 -12.21
N ASP A 566 3.78 2.58 -13.30
CA ASP A 566 2.97 2.45 -14.52
C ASP A 566 3.67 1.53 -15.52
N TYR A 567 3.25 0.26 -15.50
CA TYR A 567 3.77 -0.79 -16.34
C TYR A 567 2.93 -1.03 -17.60
N SER A 568 2.11 -0.06 -18.00
CA SER A 568 1.42 -0.15 -19.29
C SER A 568 2.43 -0.11 -20.44
N LEU A 569 2.10 -0.78 -21.55
CA LEU A 569 3.02 -0.97 -22.66
C LEU A 569 3.03 0.23 -23.60
N HIS A 570 4.23 0.71 -23.93
CA HIS A 570 4.42 1.66 -25.02
C HIS A 570 4.02 1.01 -26.37
N PRO A 571 3.46 1.75 -27.34
CA PRO A 571 3.07 1.22 -28.66
C PRO A 571 4.16 0.45 -29.42
N ASN A 572 5.42 0.87 -29.27
CA ASN A 572 6.57 0.21 -29.90
C ASN A 572 7.13 -0.95 -29.06
N SER A 573 6.47 -1.32 -27.97
CA SER A 573 6.94 -2.38 -27.09
C SER A 573 7.03 -3.68 -27.86
N PRO A 574 8.13 -4.43 -27.73
CA PRO A 574 8.23 -5.77 -28.30
C PRO A 574 7.30 -6.77 -27.60
N ALA A 575 6.63 -6.41 -26.51
CA ALA A 575 5.59 -7.23 -25.90
C ALA A 575 4.26 -7.19 -26.68
N VAL A 576 4.03 -6.14 -27.49
CA VAL A 576 2.75 -5.89 -28.16
C VAL A 576 2.50 -6.88 -29.29
N ASP A 577 1.32 -7.49 -29.31
CA ASP A 577 0.85 -8.50 -30.26
C ASP A 577 1.77 -9.76 -30.36
N GLN A 578 2.67 -10.00 -29.39
CA GLN A 578 3.63 -11.12 -29.41
C GLN A 578 3.28 -12.30 -28.50
N GLY A 579 2.23 -12.16 -27.69
CA GLY A 579 1.71 -13.20 -26.81
C GLY A 579 0.86 -14.25 -27.55
N THR A 580 0.58 -15.34 -26.85
CA THR A 580 -0.37 -16.37 -27.28
C THR A 580 -1.70 -16.28 -26.54
N ASP A 581 -2.79 -16.77 -27.12
CA ASP A 581 -4.06 -16.97 -26.40
C ASP A 581 -3.87 -18.00 -25.28
N LEU A 582 -4.25 -17.63 -24.07
CA LEU A 582 -4.18 -18.47 -22.86
C LEU A 582 -5.56 -18.69 -22.21
N GLY A 583 -6.65 -18.29 -22.89
CA GLY A 583 -8.02 -18.62 -22.51
C GLY A 583 -8.63 -17.75 -21.40
N PHE A 584 -8.19 -16.49 -21.25
CA PHE A 584 -8.81 -15.55 -20.32
C PHE A 584 -8.95 -14.14 -20.92
N ALA A 585 -10.02 -13.44 -20.53
CA ALA A 585 -10.53 -12.30 -21.29
C ALA A 585 -10.01 -10.93 -20.85
N HIS A 586 -9.39 -10.81 -19.68
CA HIS A 586 -9.02 -9.50 -19.12
C HIS A 586 -7.55 -9.42 -18.66
N ASP A 587 -6.96 -8.22 -18.75
CA ASP A 587 -5.64 -7.87 -18.22
C ASP A 587 -5.70 -7.37 -16.76
N PHE A 588 -4.56 -6.92 -16.22
CA PHE A 588 -4.44 -6.34 -14.87
C PHE A 588 -5.33 -5.10 -14.67
N ALA A 589 -5.50 -4.27 -15.70
CA ALA A 589 -6.34 -3.07 -15.66
C ALA A 589 -7.81 -3.33 -16.01
N GLY A 590 -8.21 -4.59 -16.24
CA GLY A 590 -9.56 -4.99 -16.64
C GLY A 590 -9.87 -4.81 -18.14
N ASN A 591 -8.87 -4.49 -18.96
CA ASN A 591 -8.98 -4.36 -20.41
C ASN A 591 -9.23 -5.73 -21.07
N ILE A 592 -10.01 -5.75 -22.16
CA ILE A 592 -10.27 -6.98 -22.92
C ILE A 592 -8.98 -7.43 -23.64
N ARG A 593 -8.74 -8.74 -23.67
CA ARG A 593 -7.66 -9.36 -24.45
C ARG A 593 -8.20 -10.25 -25.59
N PRO A 594 -7.69 -10.13 -26.83
CA PRO A 594 -6.79 -9.08 -27.28
C PRO A 594 -7.55 -7.76 -27.53
N SER A 595 -6.91 -6.61 -27.30
CA SER A 595 -7.43 -5.30 -27.75
C SER A 595 -6.83 -4.87 -29.10
N GLY A 596 -5.68 -5.46 -29.48
CA GLY A 596 -4.95 -5.22 -30.72
C GLY A 596 -5.12 -6.31 -31.78
N ASN A 597 -4.05 -6.57 -32.55
CA ASN A 597 -4.03 -7.60 -33.59
C ASN A 597 -3.68 -8.99 -33.04
N GLY A 598 -3.13 -9.05 -31.83
CA GLY A 598 -2.74 -10.26 -31.11
C GLY A 598 -2.80 -10.02 -29.61
N PHE A 599 -2.42 -11.05 -28.84
CA PHE A 599 -2.31 -10.94 -27.39
C PHE A 599 -0.99 -10.29 -27.02
N ASP A 600 -0.96 -9.52 -25.94
CA ASP A 600 0.29 -8.95 -25.46
C ASP A 600 0.98 -9.84 -24.42
N ILE A 601 2.31 -9.72 -24.36
CA ILE A 601 3.13 -10.29 -23.28
C ILE A 601 3.04 -9.34 -22.06
N GLY A 602 2.91 -9.91 -20.86
CA GLY A 602 2.86 -9.19 -19.59
C GLY A 602 1.45 -8.90 -19.08
N PRO A 603 1.33 -8.26 -17.91
CA PRO A 603 0.06 -8.12 -17.19
C PRO A 603 -0.88 -7.07 -17.80
N TYR A 604 -0.40 -6.22 -18.70
CA TYR A 604 -1.20 -5.20 -19.36
C TYR A 604 -1.42 -5.53 -20.84
N GLU A 605 -2.58 -5.14 -21.34
CA GLU A 605 -2.93 -5.14 -22.76
C GLU A 605 -2.86 -3.70 -23.28
N TYR A 606 -2.11 -3.51 -24.36
CA TYR A 606 -2.03 -2.30 -25.14
C TYR A 606 -3.34 -2.04 -25.88
N LYS A 607 -3.88 -0.83 -25.72
CA LYS A 607 -5.19 -0.43 -26.26
C LYS A 607 -5.13 0.47 -27.48
N GLY A 608 -3.95 0.67 -28.07
CA GLY A 608 -3.75 1.81 -28.95
C GLY A 608 -3.55 3.12 -28.16
N SER A 609 -2.98 4.13 -28.80
CA SER A 609 -2.95 5.49 -28.26
C SER A 609 -3.56 6.47 -29.27
N ASP A 610 -4.44 7.37 -28.80
CA ASP A 610 -4.96 8.46 -29.61
C ASP A 610 -4.04 9.70 -29.59
N GLN A 611 -3.00 9.68 -28.75
CA GLN A 611 -1.96 10.69 -28.59
C GLN A 611 -0.60 10.15 -29.08
N PRO A 612 0.37 11.00 -29.47
CA PRO A 612 1.74 10.54 -29.54
C PRO A 612 2.18 9.97 -28.18
N VAL A 613 3.20 9.13 -28.15
CA VAL A 613 3.76 8.60 -26.91
C VAL A 613 5.24 8.93 -26.90
N ALA A 614 5.65 9.76 -25.94
CA ALA A 614 7.06 10.11 -25.74
C ALA A 614 7.82 8.91 -25.20
N TYR A 615 9.07 8.75 -25.63
CA TYR A 615 9.97 7.72 -25.12
C TYR A 615 11.37 8.28 -24.95
N ILE A 616 11.95 8.15 -23.76
CA ILE A 616 13.30 8.64 -23.44
C ILE A 616 14.29 7.48 -23.55
N GLN A 617 15.22 7.58 -24.50
CA GLN A 617 16.43 6.77 -24.58
C GLN A 617 17.63 7.56 -24.07
N TYR A 618 18.63 6.88 -23.53
CA TYR A 618 19.91 7.48 -23.20
C TYR A 618 21.07 6.48 -23.30
N SER A 619 22.28 6.97 -23.63
CA SER A 619 23.48 6.13 -23.75
C SER A 619 24.43 6.28 -22.54
N ASP A 620 25.32 5.29 -22.41
CA ASP A 620 26.54 5.30 -21.58
C ASP A 620 26.39 5.09 -20.07
N ILE A 621 25.29 4.49 -19.64
CA ILE A 621 25.17 3.98 -18.27
C ILE A 621 24.53 2.60 -18.31
N VAL A 622 25.37 1.57 -18.29
CA VAL A 622 24.88 0.19 -18.20
C VAL A 622 24.33 0.02 -16.77
N ASN A 623 23.01 -0.17 -16.66
CA ASN A 623 22.30 -0.65 -15.46
C ASN A 623 22.02 0.32 -14.29
N SER A 624 22.19 1.65 -14.41
CA SER A 624 21.63 2.57 -13.40
C SER A 624 21.46 4.00 -13.90
N SER A 625 20.45 4.73 -13.42
CA SER A 625 20.31 6.19 -13.61
C SER A 625 21.09 6.99 -12.55
N THR A 626 22.16 6.42 -12.00
CA THR A 626 22.97 7.00 -10.93
C THR A 626 24.43 7.15 -11.34
N GLY A 627 25.11 8.19 -10.83
CA GLY A 627 26.51 8.47 -11.14
C GLY A 627 27.06 9.64 -10.32
N TYR A 628 28.33 9.98 -10.49
CA TYR A 628 28.96 11.10 -9.77
C TYR A 628 29.03 12.36 -10.64
N GLU A 629 28.80 13.53 -10.04
CA GLU A 629 28.94 14.80 -10.78
C GLU A 629 30.41 15.10 -11.19
N PRO A 630 30.63 15.76 -12.34
CA PRO A 630 29.64 16.07 -13.38
C PRO A 630 29.25 14.81 -14.17
N PHE A 631 27.94 14.53 -14.26
CA PHE A 631 27.44 13.32 -14.87
C PHE A 631 26.81 13.60 -16.23
N ARG A 632 27.50 13.23 -17.31
CA ARG A 632 27.06 13.49 -18.69
C ARG A 632 26.22 12.34 -19.22
N VAL A 633 25.08 12.66 -19.83
CA VAL A 633 24.15 11.72 -20.43
C VAL A 633 23.75 12.22 -21.82
N ALA A 634 23.83 11.35 -22.82
CA ALA A 634 23.28 11.62 -24.14
C ALA A 634 21.86 11.05 -24.20
N PHE A 635 20.87 11.88 -24.48
CA PHE A 635 19.45 11.53 -24.55
C PHE A 635 18.98 11.48 -26.01
N SER A 636 17.99 10.62 -26.26
CA SER A 636 17.32 10.45 -27.55
C SER A 636 15.83 10.22 -27.38
N GLY A 637 15.01 10.92 -28.15
CA GLY A 637 13.56 10.77 -28.23
C GLY A 637 13.14 9.94 -29.45
N ALA A 638 14.08 9.40 -30.22
CA ALA A 638 13.85 8.83 -31.55
C ALA A 638 12.82 7.68 -31.55
N SER A 639 12.70 6.93 -30.45
CA SER A 639 11.74 5.83 -30.31
C SER A 639 10.34 6.25 -29.85
N SER A 640 10.07 7.56 -29.74
CA SER A 640 8.73 8.08 -29.50
C SER A 640 7.78 7.71 -30.64
N TYR A 641 6.54 7.37 -30.32
CA TYR A 641 5.53 6.90 -31.27
C TYR A 641 4.54 7.99 -31.66
N ALA A 642 4.11 8.00 -32.92
CA ALA A 642 2.94 8.75 -33.39
C ALA A 642 1.86 7.77 -33.89
N PRO A 643 0.57 7.99 -33.56
CA PRO A 643 -0.52 7.17 -34.06
C PRO A 643 -0.55 7.10 -35.59
N ASP A 644 -1.15 6.02 -36.13
CA ASP A 644 -1.27 5.81 -37.57
C ASP A 644 -1.81 7.04 -38.32
N GLY A 645 -1.13 7.41 -39.40
CA GLY A 645 -1.43 8.61 -40.19
C GLY A 645 -0.93 9.93 -39.59
N ARG A 646 -0.15 9.88 -38.50
CA ARG A 646 0.46 11.05 -37.86
C ARG A 646 1.99 10.94 -37.79
N SER A 647 2.63 12.05 -37.45
CA SER A 647 4.09 12.13 -37.29
C SER A 647 4.45 13.05 -36.13
N ILE A 648 5.50 12.74 -35.38
CA ILE A 648 6.07 13.67 -34.39
C ILE A 648 6.70 14.86 -35.10
N VAL A 649 6.39 16.07 -34.63
CA VAL A 649 6.89 17.35 -35.19
C VAL A 649 7.73 18.16 -34.19
N SER A 650 7.69 17.86 -32.89
CA SER A 650 8.56 18.49 -31.90
C SER A 650 8.99 17.54 -30.78
N TYR A 651 10.18 17.81 -30.24
CA TYR A 651 10.80 17.15 -29.08
C TYR A 651 11.31 18.26 -28.14
N GLU A 652 10.75 18.35 -26.94
CA GLU A 652 11.06 19.34 -25.91
C GLU A 652 11.59 18.62 -24.66
N TRP A 653 12.81 18.94 -24.23
CA TRP A 653 13.48 18.34 -23.09
C TRP A 653 13.54 19.31 -21.90
N ASP A 654 13.25 18.82 -20.70
CA ASP A 654 13.47 19.51 -19.42
C ASP A 654 14.25 18.55 -18.53
N PHE A 655 15.47 18.92 -18.12
CA PHE A 655 16.34 18.00 -17.37
C PHE A 655 16.09 18.03 -15.85
N GLY A 656 15.18 18.88 -15.37
CA GLY A 656 14.83 18.95 -13.95
C GLY A 656 15.79 19.78 -13.08
N ASP A 657 16.82 20.37 -13.68
CA ASP A 657 17.80 21.28 -13.03
C ASP A 657 17.65 22.75 -13.48
N GLY A 658 16.56 23.05 -14.20
CA GLY A 658 16.28 24.37 -14.77
C GLY A 658 16.85 24.58 -16.18
N ILE A 659 17.51 23.57 -16.76
CA ILE A 659 17.99 23.60 -18.15
C ILE A 659 17.01 22.80 -19.03
N THR A 660 16.77 23.33 -20.23
CA THR A 660 15.89 22.72 -21.24
C THR A 660 16.60 22.67 -22.59
N ASP A 661 16.25 21.71 -23.44
CA ASP A 661 16.77 21.60 -24.82
C ASP A 661 15.68 21.12 -25.79
N THR A 662 15.96 21.10 -27.10
CA THR A 662 15.04 20.66 -28.14
C THR A 662 15.74 19.80 -29.18
N GLY A 663 14.98 18.89 -29.79
CA GLY A 663 15.48 18.02 -30.86
C GLY A 663 15.44 16.55 -30.50
N VAL A 664 15.62 15.71 -31.52
CA VAL A 664 15.52 14.25 -31.37
C VAL A 664 16.61 13.70 -30.45
N SER A 665 17.80 14.30 -30.43
CA SER A 665 18.91 13.89 -29.57
C SER A 665 19.59 15.10 -28.95
N VAL A 666 19.87 15.03 -27.65
CA VAL A 666 20.45 16.12 -26.84
C VAL A 666 21.51 15.56 -25.88
N ASN A 667 22.47 16.37 -25.47
CA ASN A 667 23.46 15.99 -24.45
C ASN A 667 23.26 16.88 -23.23
N HIS A 668 23.26 16.29 -22.04
CA HIS A 668 23.14 17.06 -20.80
C HIS A 668 24.14 16.59 -19.75
N THR A 669 24.55 17.49 -18.86
CA THR A 669 25.48 17.19 -17.76
C THR A 669 24.86 17.60 -16.44
N PHE A 670 24.62 16.63 -15.57
CA PHE A 670 24.03 16.84 -14.26
C PHE A 670 25.07 17.16 -13.18
N SER A 671 24.72 18.08 -12.29
CA SER A 671 25.34 18.22 -10.96
C SER A 671 24.77 17.19 -9.98
N ALA A 672 25.34 17.11 -8.79
CA ALA A 672 24.81 16.25 -7.74
C ALA A 672 23.40 16.68 -7.33
N GLY A 673 22.58 15.69 -6.99
CA GLY A 673 21.16 15.84 -6.70
C GLY A 673 20.30 14.92 -7.56
N LYS A 674 19.02 14.85 -7.19
CA LYS A 674 18.00 14.09 -7.90
C LYS A 674 17.36 14.96 -8.97
N HIS A 675 17.42 14.52 -10.23
CA HIS A 675 16.93 15.23 -11.40
C HIS A 675 15.84 14.41 -12.08
N THR A 676 14.74 15.05 -12.48
CA THR A 676 13.67 14.40 -13.25
C THR A 676 13.71 14.93 -14.67
N VAL A 677 14.28 14.13 -15.58
CA VAL A 677 14.32 14.43 -17.00
C VAL A 677 12.95 14.18 -17.60
N LYS A 678 12.48 15.08 -18.44
CA LYS A 678 11.20 15.00 -19.15
C LYS A 678 11.42 15.22 -20.63
N LEU A 679 10.78 14.38 -21.44
CA LEU A 679 10.65 14.57 -22.88
C LEU A 679 9.18 14.78 -23.20
N THR A 680 8.84 15.92 -23.77
CA THR A 680 7.52 16.18 -24.37
C THR A 680 7.61 16.11 -25.88
N VAL A 681 6.83 15.23 -26.49
CA VAL A 681 6.70 15.14 -27.95
C VAL A 681 5.35 15.69 -28.39
N SER A 682 5.30 16.33 -29.56
CA SER A 682 4.05 16.80 -30.18
C SER A 682 3.89 16.19 -31.57
N ASP A 683 2.68 15.75 -31.93
CA ASP A 683 2.37 15.29 -33.28
C ASP A 683 1.90 16.42 -34.21
N ASN A 684 1.79 16.14 -35.51
CA ASN A 684 1.32 17.08 -36.53
C ASN A 684 -0.16 17.51 -36.37
N THR A 685 -0.89 16.98 -35.39
CA THR A 685 -2.25 17.39 -35.02
C THR A 685 -2.28 18.26 -33.76
N GLY A 686 -1.12 18.53 -33.16
CA GLY A 686 -0.97 19.34 -31.96
C GLY A 686 -1.21 18.58 -30.65
N LYS A 687 -1.44 17.26 -30.70
CA LYS A 687 -1.50 16.44 -29.48
C LYS A 687 -0.09 16.25 -28.93
N LYS A 688 0.03 16.16 -27.60
CA LYS A 688 1.31 16.04 -26.91
C LYS A 688 1.29 14.89 -25.90
N HIS A 689 2.47 14.34 -25.63
CA HIS A 689 2.70 13.41 -24.53
C HIS A 689 4.06 13.68 -23.90
N THR A 690 4.17 13.46 -22.59
CA THR A 690 5.40 13.64 -21.83
C THR A 690 5.80 12.33 -21.18
N ALA A 691 7.05 11.90 -21.36
CA ALA A 691 7.68 10.84 -20.59
C ALA A 691 8.65 11.44 -19.58
N SER A 692 8.93 10.74 -18.49
CA SER A 692 9.88 11.17 -17.46
C SER A 692 10.87 10.06 -17.11
N GLN A 693 12.08 10.43 -16.70
CA GLN A 693 13.10 9.53 -16.14
C GLN A 693 13.83 10.22 -14.99
N VAL A 694 13.95 9.55 -13.85
CA VAL A 694 14.71 10.06 -12.71
C VAL A 694 16.18 9.67 -12.78
N PHE A 695 17.06 10.63 -12.52
CA PHE A 695 18.51 10.46 -12.31
C PHE A 695 18.88 10.88 -10.88
N ASP A 696 19.61 10.04 -10.15
CA ASP A 696 20.11 10.35 -8.81
C ASP A 696 21.64 10.47 -8.82
N ILE A 697 22.12 11.72 -8.83
CA ILE A 697 23.53 12.02 -9.05
C ILE A 697 24.21 12.31 -7.72
N LEU A 698 25.21 11.50 -7.42
CA LEU A 698 26.00 11.59 -6.20
C LEU A 698 27.00 12.77 -6.29
N PRO A 699 27.26 13.46 -5.16
CA PRO A 699 28.36 14.41 -5.05
C PRO A 699 29.68 13.79 -5.48
N SER A 700 30.50 14.55 -6.21
CA SER A 700 31.73 14.03 -6.81
C SER A 700 32.56 13.25 -5.79
N LYS A 701 33.02 12.04 -6.15
CA LYS A 701 34.00 11.28 -5.33
C LYS A 701 35.28 12.08 -5.08
N TYR A 702 35.55 13.10 -5.89
CA TYR A 702 36.80 13.82 -5.96
C TYR A 702 36.59 15.31 -5.67
N PRO A 703 36.30 15.68 -4.40
CA PRO A 703 36.08 17.08 -4.05
C PRO A 703 37.34 17.90 -4.34
N ASN A 704 37.09 19.10 -4.87
CA ASN A 704 38.10 20.07 -5.28
C ASN A 704 39.01 19.66 -6.46
N LEU A 705 38.48 18.84 -7.35
CA LEU A 705 39.03 18.62 -8.68
C LEU A 705 38.83 19.89 -9.53
N TYR A 706 39.91 20.43 -10.08
CA TYR A 706 39.94 21.70 -10.83
C TYR A 706 40.20 21.52 -12.33
N LEU A 707 40.78 20.40 -12.73
CA LEU A 707 40.86 19.97 -14.12
C LEU A 707 40.75 18.45 -14.17
N TYR A 708 39.91 17.93 -15.05
CA TYR A 708 39.86 16.50 -15.33
C TYR A 708 39.69 16.25 -16.83
N LEU A 709 40.62 15.50 -17.41
CA LEU A 709 40.58 15.12 -18.82
C LEU A 709 40.59 13.59 -18.91
N PRO A 710 39.42 12.94 -19.02
CA PRO A 710 39.30 11.48 -19.13
C PRO A 710 39.50 10.94 -20.54
N PHE A 711 39.40 11.78 -21.57
CA PHE A 711 39.58 11.39 -22.97
C PHE A 711 38.59 10.36 -23.56
N GLU A 712 37.48 10.08 -22.88
CA GLU A 712 36.44 9.11 -23.30
C GLU A 712 35.59 9.52 -24.52
N GLY A 713 35.86 10.66 -25.16
CA GLY A 713 35.20 11.04 -26.41
C GLY A 713 35.75 12.31 -27.06
N ASP A 714 36.20 13.26 -26.25
CA ASP A 714 36.84 14.50 -26.67
C ASP A 714 37.90 14.94 -25.62
N CYS A 715 38.41 16.18 -25.73
CA CYS A 715 39.35 16.76 -24.77
C CYS A 715 38.67 17.73 -23.77
N THR A 716 37.36 17.59 -23.52
CA THR A 716 36.64 18.52 -22.63
C THR A 716 37.02 18.32 -21.16
N ASP A 717 36.95 19.41 -20.39
CA ASP A 717 37.16 19.39 -18.95
C ASP A 717 35.94 18.83 -18.22
N MET A 718 36.14 17.72 -17.52
CA MET A 718 35.14 16.98 -16.73
C MET A 718 35.27 17.24 -15.22
N SER A 719 35.98 18.29 -14.81
CA SER A 719 36.05 18.68 -13.39
C SER A 719 34.80 19.41 -12.87
N GLY A 720 33.88 19.78 -13.77
CA GLY A 720 32.76 20.67 -13.46
C GLY A 720 33.13 22.14 -13.36
N LYS A 721 34.39 22.53 -13.71
CA LYS A 721 34.83 23.92 -13.74
C LYS A 721 34.72 24.58 -15.12
N GLY A 722 34.29 23.82 -16.14
CA GLY A 722 34.00 24.32 -17.47
C GLY A 722 35.21 24.97 -18.14
N MET A 723 36.42 24.48 -17.86
CA MET A 723 37.61 25.09 -18.43
C MET A 723 37.63 24.92 -19.95
N THR A 724 37.98 25.99 -20.65
CA THR A 724 38.16 25.94 -22.11
C THR A 724 39.42 25.14 -22.42
N VAL A 725 39.25 23.97 -23.02
CA VAL A 725 40.36 23.11 -23.45
C VAL A 725 40.41 23.09 -24.98
N THR A 726 41.58 23.41 -25.53
CA THR A 726 41.83 23.32 -26.97
C THR A 726 42.88 22.24 -27.21
N GLY A 727 42.51 21.18 -27.93
CA GLY A 727 43.48 20.33 -28.60
C GLY A 727 43.93 20.99 -29.91
N GLY A 728 45.20 20.87 -30.30
CA GLY A 728 45.55 21.09 -31.70
C GLY A 728 44.73 20.17 -32.62
N ASP A 729 44.55 20.53 -33.90
CA ASP A 729 43.67 19.86 -34.89
C ASP A 729 43.86 18.33 -35.08
N SER A 730 44.70 17.64 -34.30
CA SER A 730 45.02 16.21 -34.42
C SER A 730 45.54 15.53 -33.14
N ALA A 731 45.00 15.83 -31.95
CA ALA A 731 45.09 14.89 -30.82
C ALA A 731 44.25 13.63 -31.16
N ALA A 732 44.91 12.54 -31.55
CA ALA A 732 44.21 11.32 -31.92
C ALA A 732 43.82 10.55 -30.64
N LEU A 733 42.53 10.45 -30.38
CA LEU A 733 41.97 9.56 -29.36
C LEU A 733 42.04 8.13 -29.86
N GLU A 734 42.89 7.33 -29.24
CA GLU A 734 43.06 5.90 -29.54
C GLU A 734 42.44 5.05 -28.43
N LYS A 735 42.02 3.82 -28.74
CA LYS A 735 41.59 2.88 -27.71
C LYS A 735 42.79 2.56 -26.80
N SER A 736 42.58 2.60 -25.49
CA SER A 736 43.59 2.34 -24.47
C SER A 736 43.16 1.17 -23.58
N THR A 737 44.07 0.69 -22.71
CA THR A 737 43.75 -0.33 -21.71
C THR A 737 42.64 0.12 -20.76
N TYR A 738 42.39 1.42 -20.65
CA TYR A 738 41.53 2.06 -19.65
C TYR A 738 40.33 2.80 -20.26
N GLY A 739 39.99 2.53 -21.53
CA GLY A 739 38.97 3.26 -22.28
C GLY A 739 39.58 3.88 -23.53
N ARG A 740 39.70 5.20 -23.56
CA ARG A 740 40.35 5.94 -24.64
C ARG A 740 41.45 6.85 -24.10
N SER A 741 42.60 6.88 -24.77
CA SER A 741 43.71 7.75 -24.41
C SER A 741 44.09 8.68 -25.54
N VAL A 742 44.80 9.75 -25.22
CA VAL A 742 45.39 10.63 -26.23
C VAL A 742 46.80 10.16 -26.60
N ARG A 743 47.08 10.08 -27.90
CA ARG A 743 48.44 9.81 -28.42
C ARG A 743 49.19 11.07 -28.85
N PHE A 744 50.33 11.29 -28.21
CA PHE A 744 51.31 12.33 -28.55
C PHE A 744 52.44 11.76 -29.43
N ASN A 745 52.82 12.48 -30.49
CA ASN A 745 53.76 11.98 -31.52
C ASN A 745 54.92 12.93 -31.84
N ASN A 746 55.55 13.53 -30.83
CA ASN A 746 56.78 14.35 -30.98
C ASN A 746 56.73 15.49 -32.04
N SER A 747 55.55 15.80 -32.58
CA SER A 747 55.35 16.90 -33.51
C SER A 747 54.89 18.12 -32.75
N ASN A 748 55.45 19.29 -33.09
CA ASN A 748 55.12 20.58 -32.47
C ASN A 748 53.63 20.96 -32.52
N SER A 749 52.80 20.19 -33.24
CA SER A 749 51.37 20.41 -33.49
C SER A 749 50.41 19.74 -32.49
N ARG A 750 50.86 18.83 -31.61
CA ARG A 750 49.95 17.95 -30.83
C ARG A 750 49.82 18.22 -29.33
N ALA A 751 49.71 19.47 -28.91
CA ALA A 751 49.46 19.77 -27.49
C ALA A 751 47.98 19.91 -27.17
N ILE A 752 47.62 19.56 -25.94
CA ILE A 752 46.35 19.97 -25.34
C ILE A 752 46.64 21.19 -24.44
N SER A 753 45.84 22.24 -24.57
CA SER A 753 45.96 23.44 -23.75
C SER A 753 44.66 23.68 -23.00
N ALA A 754 44.71 23.60 -21.68
CA ALA A 754 43.65 24.08 -20.80
C ALA A 754 43.88 25.57 -20.54
N ALA A 755 42.95 26.42 -21.00
CA ALA A 755 43.04 27.87 -20.89
C ALA A 755 43.26 28.30 -19.43
N HIS A 756 43.85 29.49 -19.27
CA HIS A 756 44.04 30.05 -17.94
C HIS A 756 42.69 30.19 -17.21
N SER A 757 42.68 29.80 -15.93
CA SER A 757 41.60 30.04 -14.98
C SER A 757 42.19 30.33 -13.59
N ASN A 758 41.45 31.08 -12.77
CA ASN A 758 41.79 31.34 -11.37
C ASN A 758 41.84 30.07 -10.52
N TYR A 759 41.15 29.00 -10.95
CA TYR A 759 41.22 27.70 -10.27
C TYR A 759 42.66 27.15 -10.26
N LEU A 760 43.37 27.24 -11.38
CA LEU A 760 44.72 26.65 -11.49
C LEU A 760 45.84 27.61 -11.11
N ASP A 761 45.58 28.61 -10.26
CA ASP A 761 46.52 29.71 -10.03
C ASP A 761 46.61 30.15 -8.56
N GLY A 762 47.84 30.29 -8.04
CA GLY A 762 48.08 30.73 -6.67
C GLY A 762 47.62 29.75 -5.58
N LEU A 763 47.70 28.45 -5.87
CA LEU A 763 47.23 27.38 -5.00
C LEU A 763 48.04 27.25 -3.70
N ASP A 764 47.35 26.94 -2.60
CA ASP A 764 47.98 26.63 -1.30
C ASP A 764 48.53 25.20 -1.26
N GLU A 765 47.80 24.29 -1.88
CA GLU A 765 48.14 22.89 -2.05
C GLU A 765 47.85 22.47 -3.50
N LEU A 766 48.41 21.35 -3.96
CA LEU A 766 48.26 20.92 -5.35
C LEU A 766 48.42 19.41 -5.46
N THR A 767 47.60 18.78 -6.30
CA THR A 767 47.91 17.43 -6.81
C THR A 767 47.82 17.42 -8.32
N ILE A 768 48.80 16.81 -8.99
CA ILE A 768 48.77 16.48 -10.42
C ILE A 768 48.89 14.98 -10.55
N ALA A 769 47.91 14.32 -11.14
CA ALA A 769 47.85 12.87 -11.32
C ALA A 769 47.45 12.52 -12.76
N PHE A 770 48.07 11.48 -13.34
CA PHE A 770 47.77 11.03 -14.71
C PHE A 770 48.32 9.63 -14.96
N PHE A 771 47.75 8.95 -15.96
CA PHE A 771 48.32 7.74 -16.53
C PHE A 771 49.16 8.09 -17.75
N ALA A 772 50.30 7.43 -17.93
CA ALA A 772 51.09 7.59 -19.14
C ALA A 772 51.80 6.29 -19.55
N LYS A 773 51.98 6.13 -20.86
CA LYS A 773 52.76 5.07 -21.51
C LYS A 773 53.77 5.69 -22.47
N LYS A 774 55.07 5.48 -22.23
CA LYS A 774 56.16 6.02 -23.08
C LYS A 774 56.31 5.19 -24.36
N SER A 775 56.64 5.82 -25.49
CA SER A 775 57.03 5.09 -26.71
C SER A 775 58.44 4.48 -26.64
N ALA A 776 59.37 5.12 -25.90
CA ALA A 776 60.74 4.66 -25.72
C ALA A 776 61.25 4.88 -24.28
N LYS A 777 62.12 4.00 -23.80
CA LYS A 777 62.68 4.06 -22.43
C LYS A 777 63.75 5.14 -22.25
N THR A 778 64.36 5.63 -23.32
CA THR A 778 65.54 6.51 -23.28
C THR A 778 65.23 7.99 -23.45
N GLU A 779 63.96 8.38 -23.50
CA GLU A 779 63.57 9.76 -23.78
C GLU A 779 63.00 10.43 -22.52
N ALA A 780 63.46 11.66 -22.26
CA ALA A 780 62.89 12.53 -21.25
C ALA A 780 62.06 13.61 -21.92
N ALA A 781 60.82 13.82 -21.46
CA ALA A 781 59.91 14.77 -22.08
C ALA A 781 58.94 15.39 -21.07
N THR A 782 58.55 16.63 -21.34
CA THR A 782 57.56 17.37 -20.54
C THR A 782 56.17 16.89 -20.86
N VAL A 783 55.41 16.48 -19.84
CA VAL A 783 54.05 15.95 -19.98
C VAL A 783 52.99 16.92 -19.50
N ILE A 784 53.25 17.70 -18.44
CA ILE A 784 52.33 18.72 -17.93
C ILE A 784 53.14 19.96 -17.55
N HIS A 785 52.72 21.13 -18.03
CA HIS A 785 53.46 22.36 -17.81
C HIS A 785 52.55 23.58 -17.70
N LYS A 786 52.69 24.31 -16.59
CA LYS A 786 52.10 25.63 -16.39
C LYS A 786 53.21 26.69 -16.31
N HIS A 787 53.74 27.10 -17.46
CA HIS A 787 54.74 28.17 -17.62
C HIS A 787 55.75 28.25 -16.45
N THR A 788 55.90 29.40 -15.78
CA THR A 788 56.84 29.55 -14.66
C THR A 788 56.33 29.00 -13.33
N VAL A 789 55.25 28.22 -13.29
CA VAL A 789 54.59 27.75 -12.06
C VAL A 789 54.99 26.33 -11.72
N TYR A 790 54.68 25.35 -12.57
CA TYR A 790 55.09 23.97 -12.34
C TYR A 790 55.29 23.20 -13.65
N VAL A 791 56.17 22.21 -13.59
CA VAL A 791 56.45 21.27 -14.68
C VAL A 791 56.48 19.86 -14.10
N VAL A 792 55.88 18.92 -14.81
CA VAL A 792 56.09 17.48 -14.65
C VAL A 792 56.58 16.93 -15.98
N SER A 793 57.69 16.20 -15.92
CA SER A 793 58.36 15.56 -17.05
C SER A 793 58.62 14.10 -16.74
N LEU A 794 58.38 13.22 -17.70
CA LEU A 794 58.86 11.83 -17.60
C LEU A 794 60.34 11.80 -17.98
N SER A 795 61.11 10.97 -17.28
CA SER A 795 62.52 10.74 -17.55
C SER A 795 62.75 9.29 -18.01
N GLU A 796 63.99 8.96 -18.37
CA GLU A 796 64.34 7.61 -18.85
C GLU A 796 63.85 6.51 -17.90
N SER A 797 64.00 6.70 -16.59
CA SER A 797 63.71 5.68 -15.59
C SER A 797 62.79 6.11 -14.43
N GLY A 798 62.00 7.17 -14.60
CA GLY A 798 61.11 7.72 -13.57
C GLY A 798 60.48 9.03 -14.02
N PHE A 799 60.27 9.99 -13.11
CA PHE A 799 59.80 11.33 -13.47
C PHE A 799 60.47 12.43 -12.64
N SER A 800 60.43 13.65 -13.16
CA SER A 800 61.05 14.83 -12.55
C SER A 800 60.26 16.08 -12.87
N GLY A 801 60.57 17.18 -12.21
CA GLY A 801 59.90 18.44 -12.47
C GLY A 801 60.30 19.52 -11.49
N TYR A 802 59.50 20.56 -11.45
CA TYR A 802 59.61 21.59 -10.43
C TYR A 802 58.26 22.20 -10.08
N ILE A 803 58.18 22.75 -8.87
CA ILE A 803 57.13 23.68 -8.44
C ILE A 803 57.83 24.98 -8.02
N HIS A 804 57.41 26.09 -8.61
CA HIS A 804 57.78 27.43 -8.16
C HIS A 804 56.81 27.87 -7.08
N ASN A 805 57.35 28.33 -5.97
CA ASN A 805 56.57 28.92 -4.89
C ASN A 805 57.17 30.26 -4.44
N GLY A 806 56.64 30.84 -3.37
CA GLY A 806 57.13 32.11 -2.80
C GLY A 806 58.61 32.12 -2.37
N ALA A 807 59.24 30.96 -2.19
CA ALA A 807 60.65 30.80 -1.83
C ALA A 807 61.58 30.53 -3.03
N GLY A 808 61.03 30.33 -4.24
CA GLY A 808 61.79 30.07 -5.47
C GLY A 808 61.40 28.77 -6.17
N GLN A 809 62.22 28.30 -7.11
CA GLN A 809 62.00 27.02 -7.81
C GLN A 809 62.46 25.86 -6.93
N LYS A 810 61.58 24.88 -6.69
CA LYS A 810 61.95 23.62 -6.07
C LYS A 810 61.87 22.48 -7.08
N ASN A 811 63.02 21.91 -7.41
CA ASN A 811 63.11 20.75 -8.31
C ASN A 811 62.84 19.45 -7.54
N PHE A 812 62.20 18.50 -8.21
CA PHE A 812 62.01 17.12 -7.73
C PHE A 812 62.37 16.12 -8.82
N SER A 813 62.86 14.95 -8.45
CA SER A 813 63.24 13.89 -9.39
C SER A 813 63.32 12.55 -8.69
N ILE A 814 62.78 11.52 -9.35
CA ILE A 814 63.02 10.11 -9.05
C ILE A 814 63.49 9.39 -10.31
N LYS A 815 64.48 8.52 -10.16
CA LYS A 815 65.10 7.74 -11.24
C LYS A 815 65.18 6.28 -10.82
N ASN A 816 65.22 5.38 -11.80
CA ASN A 816 65.34 3.93 -11.67
C ASN A 816 64.14 3.26 -10.97
N VAL A 817 62.95 3.86 -11.08
CA VAL A 817 61.69 3.33 -10.52
C VAL A 817 60.79 2.76 -11.62
N VAL A 818 60.75 3.39 -12.81
CA VAL A 818 60.02 2.91 -13.98
C VAL A 818 61.01 2.62 -15.10
N VAL A 819 61.38 1.36 -15.28
CA VAL A 819 62.39 0.92 -16.27
C VAL A 819 61.77 0.22 -17.47
N ASP A 820 60.45 0.33 -17.64
CA ASP A 820 59.72 -0.19 -18.79
C ASP A 820 58.97 0.92 -19.56
N THR A 821 58.18 0.51 -20.54
CA THR A 821 57.37 1.38 -21.41
C THR A 821 55.88 1.10 -21.24
N GLU A 822 55.47 0.39 -20.19
CA GLU A 822 54.06 0.09 -19.94
C GLU A 822 53.34 1.28 -19.31
N TRP A 823 52.03 1.11 -19.14
CA TRP A 823 51.21 2.11 -18.46
C TRP A 823 51.58 2.17 -16.99
N HIS A 824 51.85 3.38 -16.51
CA HIS A 824 52.04 3.67 -15.10
C HIS A 824 51.18 4.86 -14.69
N HIS A 825 50.74 4.85 -13.43
CA HIS A 825 50.13 6.01 -12.80
C HIS A 825 51.23 6.87 -12.19
N TYR A 826 51.27 8.15 -12.54
CA TYR A 826 52.19 9.14 -12.00
C TYR A 826 51.43 10.21 -11.23
N ALA A 827 51.87 10.52 -10.03
CA ALA A 827 51.30 11.60 -9.23
C ALA A 827 52.37 12.41 -8.51
N VAL A 828 52.15 13.72 -8.43
CA VAL A 828 52.90 14.62 -7.55
C VAL A 828 51.92 15.44 -6.71
N THR A 829 52.13 15.44 -5.40
CA THR A 829 51.35 16.24 -4.45
C THR A 829 52.21 17.30 -3.80
N TYR A 830 51.60 18.41 -3.43
CA TYR A 830 52.19 19.51 -2.69
C TYR A 830 51.24 19.95 -1.59
N ASP A 831 51.60 19.72 -0.33
CA ASP A 831 50.76 20.00 0.85
C ASP A 831 51.07 21.37 1.51
N GLY A 832 51.80 22.24 0.80
CA GLY A 832 52.31 23.49 1.36
C GLY A 832 53.61 23.35 2.16
N THR A 833 54.02 22.13 2.51
CA THR A 833 55.24 21.82 3.28
C THR A 833 56.14 20.76 2.65
N HIS A 834 55.59 19.86 1.82
CA HIS A 834 56.28 18.77 1.15
C HIS A 834 55.79 18.61 -0.28
N ILE A 835 56.72 18.28 -1.17
CA ILE A 835 56.43 17.68 -2.48
C ILE A 835 56.57 16.16 -2.33
N VAL A 836 55.54 15.40 -2.67
CA VAL A 836 55.54 13.93 -2.61
C VAL A 836 55.29 13.36 -3.99
N MET A 837 56.07 12.36 -4.38
CA MET A 837 56.00 11.71 -5.69
C MET A 837 55.50 10.28 -5.55
N TYR A 838 54.50 9.91 -6.35
CA TYR A 838 53.88 8.60 -6.38
C TYR A 838 54.02 7.95 -7.74
N ILE A 839 54.30 6.65 -7.76
CA ILE A 839 54.21 5.80 -8.96
C ILE A 839 53.36 4.59 -8.58
N ASP A 840 52.37 4.27 -9.41
CA ASP A 840 51.46 3.13 -9.24
C ASP A 840 50.87 3.05 -7.82
N GLY A 841 50.42 4.20 -7.33
CA GLY A 841 49.75 4.31 -6.03
C GLY A 841 50.70 4.40 -4.82
N ARG A 842 52.02 4.26 -5.01
CA ARG A 842 52.99 4.15 -3.90
C ARG A 842 53.88 5.38 -3.78
N GLU A 843 54.07 5.87 -2.56
CA GLU A 843 55.03 6.94 -2.29
C GLU A 843 56.46 6.48 -2.63
N CYS A 844 57.12 7.21 -3.54
CA CYS A 844 58.47 6.91 -4.00
C CYS A 844 59.52 7.89 -3.45
N SER A 845 59.12 9.14 -3.18
CA SER A 845 60.02 10.16 -2.66
C SER A 845 59.25 11.35 -2.08
N ARG A 846 59.85 12.01 -1.10
CA ARG A 846 59.31 13.16 -0.37
C ARG A 846 60.40 14.21 -0.17
N ILE A 847 60.08 15.47 -0.46
CA ILE A 847 61.03 16.60 -0.42
C ILE A 847 60.38 17.78 0.31
N GLU A 848 61.08 18.37 1.28
CA GLU A 848 60.62 19.59 1.95
C GLU A 848 60.54 20.78 0.99
N CYS A 849 59.42 21.51 1.04
CA CYS A 849 59.13 22.66 0.21
C CYS A 849 58.04 23.52 0.87
N THR A 850 58.33 24.76 1.26
CA THR A 850 57.38 25.62 1.98
C THR A 850 56.98 26.86 1.18
N GLY A 851 55.70 27.25 1.25
CA GLY A 851 55.15 28.48 0.68
C GLY A 851 54.18 28.28 -0.50
N LYS A 852 53.29 29.26 -0.75
CA LYS A 852 52.24 29.14 -1.78
C LYS A 852 52.79 28.95 -3.19
N VAL A 853 52.12 28.13 -3.99
CA VAL A 853 52.44 27.94 -5.42
C VAL A 853 52.36 29.30 -6.13
N ARG A 854 53.34 29.57 -6.99
CA ARG A 854 53.49 30.85 -7.68
C ARG A 854 52.25 31.17 -8.52
N ARG A 855 51.86 32.45 -8.52
CA ARG A 855 50.80 32.96 -9.39
C ARG A 855 51.32 33.26 -10.81
N ASP A 856 50.64 32.77 -11.84
CA ASP A 856 50.72 33.17 -13.25
C ASP A 856 49.31 33.21 -13.87
N SER A 857 48.74 34.41 -13.88
CA SER A 857 47.35 34.67 -14.20
C SER A 857 47.06 34.82 -15.70
N SER A 858 47.97 34.37 -16.56
CA SER A 858 47.88 34.65 -18.01
C SER A 858 48.16 33.46 -18.91
N ARG A 859 48.67 32.36 -18.34
CA ARG A 859 49.16 31.21 -19.11
C ARG A 859 48.33 29.95 -18.86
N ALA A 860 48.02 29.28 -19.97
CA ALA A 860 47.38 27.97 -20.02
C ALA A 860 48.25 26.88 -19.38
N VAL A 861 47.62 25.80 -18.93
CA VAL A 861 48.30 24.53 -18.68
C VAL A 861 48.42 23.79 -20.00
N VAL A 862 49.65 23.45 -20.37
CA VAL A 862 49.98 22.74 -21.61
C VAL A 862 50.31 21.30 -21.27
N ILE A 863 49.70 20.38 -21.99
CA ILE A 863 49.83 18.93 -21.81
C ILE A 863 50.45 18.34 -23.08
N GLY A 864 51.41 17.44 -22.90
CA GLY A 864 52.11 16.74 -23.97
C GLY A 864 53.25 17.52 -24.64
N ARG A 865 53.52 18.78 -24.22
CA ARG A 865 54.70 19.54 -24.66
C ARG A 865 55.14 20.64 -23.69
N ASN A 866 56.36 21.08 -23.88
CA ASN A 866 56.90 22.35 -23.42
C ASN A 866 56.75 23.42 -24.55
N PRO A 867 56.23 24.63 -24.25
CA PRO A 867 56.23 25.77 -25.18
C PRO A 867 57.60 26.15 -25.78
N TRP A 868 58.72 25.68 -25.20
CA TRP A 868 60.08 26.01 -25.65
C TRP A 868 60.81 24.91 -26.43
N GLY A 869 60.19 23.74 -26.71
CA GLY A 869 60.71 22.80 -27.72
C GLY A 869 60.57 21.30 -27.42
N ASP A 870 60.50 20.88 -26.15
CA ASP A 870 60.39 19.45 -25.81
C ASP A 870 58.94 18.95 -25.99
N SER A 871 58.74 17.80 -26.63
CA SER A 871 57.42 17.19 -26.79
C SER A 871 57.41 15.76 -26.25
N PHE A 872 56.27 15.33 -25.70
CA PHE A 872 56.10 13.95 -25.27
C PHE A 872 55.76 13.05 -26.46
N GLU A 873 56.36 11.85 -26.48
CA GLU A 873 56.00 10.79 -27.41
C GLU A 873 55.51 9.56 -26.65
N GLY A 874 54.21 9.29 -26.76
CA GLY A 874 53.53 8.25 -25.98
C GLY A 874 52.03 8.50 -25.84
N TRP A 875 51.41 7.79 -24.91
CA TRP A 875 49.98 7.90 -24.60
C TRP A 875 49.80 8.46 -23.20
N MET A 876 48.76 9.27 -23.00
CA MET A 876 48.34 9.70 -21.67
C MET A 876 46.84 9.54 -21.50
N ASP A 877 46.45 9.31 -20.25
CA ASP A 877 45.07 9.14 -19.87
C ASP A 877 44.77 9.80 -18.53
N GLU A 878 43.50 10.07 -18.27
CA GLU A 878 42.98 10.27 -16.91
C GLU A 878 43.67 11.42 -16.13
N ILE A 879 43.91 12.56 -16.80
CA ILE A 879 44.68 13.69 -16.26
C ILE A 879 43.83 14.48 -15.26
N ARG A 880 44.33 14.64 -14.04
CA ARG A 880 43.66 15.32 -12.94
C ARG A 880 44.55 16.38 -12.28
N ILE A 881 43.98 17.54 -11.99
CA ILE A 881 44.59 18.57 -11.14
C ILE A 881 43.63 18.96 -10.01
N TYR A 882 44.10 18.86 -8.77
CA TYR A 882 43.37 19.23 -7.55
C TYR A 882 43.99 20.46 -6.89
N ASP A 883 43.17 21.22 -6.16
CA ASP A 883 43.61 22.37 -5.33
C ASP A 883 44.14 21.98 -3.94
N ARG A 884 44.25 20.68 -3.70
CA ARG A 884 44.63 20.07 -2.43
C ARG A 884 45.65 18.94 -2.64
N ALA A 885 46.41 18.63 -1.59
CA ALA A 885 47.25 17.44 -1.58
C ALA A 885 46.40 16.20 -1.29
N LEU A 886 46.43 15.24 -2.20
CA LEU A 886 45.81 13.92 -1.96
C LEU A 886 46.70 13.06 -1.06
N SER A 887 46.07 12.28 -0.18
CA SER A 887 46.74 11.25 0.60
C SER A 887 47.14 10.04 -0.25
N GLU A 888 48.08 9.22 0.22
CA GLU A 888 48.47 7.97 -0.46
C GLU A 888 47.27 7.04 -0.71
N GLY A 889 46.32 6.98 0.22
CA GLY A 889 45.08 6.21 0.07
C GLY A 889 44.19 6.72 -1.07
N GLU A 890 44.03 8.04 -1.20
CA GLU A 890 43.27 8.65 -2.30
C GLU A 890 43.99 8.50 -3.65
N ILE A 891 45.32 8.59 -3.68
CA ILE A 891 46.13 8.29 -4.86
C ILE A 891 45.97 6.82 -5.28
N GLY A 892 45.93 5.89 -4.32
CA GLY A 892 45.61 4.48 -4.56
C GLY A 892 44.18 4.27 -5.05
N GLN A 893 43.20 5.05 -4.60
CA GLN A 893 41.81 4.98 -5.08
C GLN A 893 41.69 5.43 -6.54
N ILE A 894 42.34 6.55 -6.93
CA ILE A 894 42.38 7.00 -8.34
C ILE A 894 42.94 5.89 -9.24
N MET A 895 43.97 5.18 -8.77
CA MET A 895 44.55 4.05 -9.50
C MET A 895 43.58 2.86 -9.63
N ASN A 896 42.82 2.55 -8.58
CA ASN A 896 41.96 1.37 -8.51
C ASN A 896 40.59 1.55 -9.17
N ASP A 897 40.02 2.76 -9.16
CA ASP A 897 38.71 3.07 -9.77
C ASP A 897 38.68 2.70 -11.27
N ILE A 898 39.82 2.77 -11.94
CA ILE A 898 40.01 2.43 -13.36
C ILE A 898 40.15 0.90 -13.59
N THR A 899 40.59 0.15 -12.58
CA THR A 899 40.79 -1.31 -12.68
C THR A 899 39.45 -2.08 -12.66
N ILE A 900 38.37 -1.46 -12.17
CA ILE A 900 37.03 -2.06 -12.08
C ILE A 900 36.28 -1.99 -13.43
N ILE A 901 36.50 -0.94 -14.23
CA ILE A 901 35.86 -0.74 -15.55
C ILE A 901 36.37 -1.77 -16.58
N THR A 902 37.64 -2.18 -16.47
CA THR A 902 38.31 -3.02 -17.48
C THR A 902 38.09 -4.53 -17.30
N GLN A 903 37.40 -4.97 -16.25
CA GLN A 903 36.99 -6.38 -16.12
C GLN A 903 35.68 -6.71 -16.85
N GLN A 904 34.89 -5.71 -17.26
CA GLN A 904 33.67 -5.92 -18.04
C GLN A 904 33.92 -6.12 -19.55
N ASP A 905 35.05 -5.64 -20.08
CA ASP A 905 35.27 -5.52 -21.52
C ASP A 905 36.31 -6.48 -22.14
N LYS A 906 36.70 -7.56 -21.46
CA LYS A 906 37.51 -8.60 -22.14
C LYS A 906 36.61 -9.53 -22.96
N PRO A 907 36.71 -9.54 -24.31
CA PRO A 907 36.16 -10.63 -25.10
C PRO A 907 36.97 -11.89 -24.80
N LYS A 908 36.29 -13.03 -24.63
CA LYS A 908 36.95 -14.34 -24.66
C LYS A 908 37.48 -14.56 -26.08
N ASP A 909 38.81 -14.60 -26.23
CA ASP A 909 39.49 -14.84 -27.51
C ASP A 909 39.03 -16.15 -28.18
N GLY A 910 38.76 -16.07 -29.50
CA GLY A 910 38.29 -17.17 -30.32
C GLY A 910 38.36 -16.99 -31.86
N ASN A 911 39.45 -16.41 -32.38
CA ASN A 911 40.03 -16.56 -33.76
C ASN A 911 39.19 -16.19 -35.04
N PRO A 912 39.78 -16.01 -36.25
CA PRO A 912 39.67 -14.77 -37.00
C PRO A 912 39.07 -14.92 -38.42
N GLY A 913 38.41 -13.86 -38.91
CA GLY A 913 38.00 -13.76 -40.31
C GLY A 913 37.87 -12.31 -40.76
N SER A 914 38.84 -11.83 -41.53
CA SER A 914 38.70 -10.63 -42.38
C SER A 914 37.79 -10.97 -43.58
N PRO A 915 37.07 -10.02 -44.24
CA PRO A 915 37.75 -9.00 -45.04
C PRO A 915 37.05 -7.63 -45.28
N THR A 916 37.90 -6.62 -45.52
CA THR A 916 37.82 -5.49 -46.49
C THR A 916 36.73 -4.42 -46.47
N ALA A 917 37.20 -3.16 -46.44
CA ALA A 917 36.49 -1.91 -46.72
C ALA A 917 36.61 -1.49 -48.21
N PRO A 918 35.74 -0.56 -48.68
CA PRO A 918 36.11 0.37 -49.74
C PRO A 918 35.94 1.86 -49.36
N SER A 919 36.66 2.66 -50.14
CA SER A 919 37.11 4.05 -49.99
C SER A 919 36.10 5.18 -50.28
N THR A 920 36.44 6.36 -49.75
CA THR A 920 35.91 7.73 -50.05
C THR A 920 36.09 8.17 -51.50
N PRO A 921 35.38 9.26 -51.93
CA PRO A 921 36.11 10.46 -52.38
C PRO A 921 35.44 11.85 -52.18
N THR A 922 36.23 12.81 -51.66
CA THR A 922 36.48 14.23 -52.09
C THR A 922 35.38 15.29 -52.34
N THR A 923 35.52 16.46 -51.67
CA THR A 923 35.10 17.86 -51.99
C THR A 923 35.98 18.51 -53.11
N PRO A 924 35.88 19.80 -53.61
CA PRO A 924 35.26 21.09 -53.13
C PRO A 924 34.66 21.99 -54.30
N PRO A 925 34.56 23.37 -54.35
CA PRO A 925 34.78 24.49 -53.39
C PRO A 925 33.78 25.73 -53.38
N SER A 926 33.87 26.52 -52.28
CA SER A 926 33.63 27.97 -51.98
C SER A 926 32.70 28.93 -52.75
N THR A 927 32.02 29.86 -52.02
CA THR A 927 32.14 31.35 -52.12
C THR A 927 31.36 32.09 -51.01
N GLN A 928 31.85 33.27 -50.60
CA GLN A 928 31.31 34.24 -49.60
C GLN A 928 31.50 35.68 -50.19
N PRO A 929 31.08 36.79 -49.55
CA PRO A 929 29.75 37.35 -49.18
C PRO A 929 29.46 38.70 -49.92
N PRO A 930 28.50 39.57 -49.50
CA PRO A 930 28.85 40.66 -48.55
C PRO A 930 27.73 41.12 -47.59
N SER A 931 28.15 42.01 -46.67
CA SER A 931 27.49 42.65 -45.53
C SER A 931 26.47 43.76 -45.84
N THR A 932 25.55 44.05 -44.92
CA THR A 932 25.16 45.42 -44.48
C THR A 932 24.44 45.41 -43.12
N VAL A 933 24.70 46.46 -42.33
CA VAL A 933 24.17 46.94 -41.02
C VAL A 933 23.69 48.40 -41.30
N PRO A 934 23.08 49.26 -40.43
CA PRO A 934 22.29 49.23 -39.16
C PRO A 934 20.91 49.98 -39.35
N PRO A 935 20.12 50.51 -38.35
CA PRO A 935 20.45 50.82 -36.94
C PRO A 935 19.41 50.57 -35.82
N ALA A 936 19.95 50.75 -34.62
CA ALA A 936 19.33 50.81 -33.31
C ALA A 936 18.23 51.88 -33.16
N VAL A 937 17.24 51.59 -32.31
CA VAL A 937 16.40 52.59 -31.65
C VAL A 937 16.39 52.31 -30.15
N GLN A 938 16.70 53.37 -29.41
CA GLN A 938 16.75 53.45 -27.94
C GLN A 938 15.36 53.31 -27.29
N PRO A 939 15.31 52.95 -26.00
CA PRO A 939 14.06 52.88 -25.24
C PRO A 939 13.60 54.30 -24.87
N GLN A 940 12.39 54.69 -25.32
CA GLN A 940 11.71 55.86 -24.80
C GLN A 940 10.74 55.47 -23.68
N THR A 941 11.04 56.03 -22.52
CA THR A 941 10.23 56.15 -21.33
C THR A 941 8.92 56.87 -21.60
N SER A 942 7.82 56.34 -21.06
CA SER A 942 6.73 57.18 -20.56
C SER A 942 6.36 56.71 -19.16
N ALA A 943 6.50 57.63 -18.21
CA ALA A 943 6.16 57.44 -16.82
C ALA A 943 4.64 57.29 -16.69
N GLN A 944 4.19 56.23 -16.01
CA GLN A 944 2.94 56.27 -15.26
C GLN A 944 3.26 56.04 -13.79
N THR A 945 3.03 57.12 -13.06
CA THR A 945 3.03 57.27 -11.62
C THR A 945 2.36 56.12 -10.89
N ALA A 946 2.97 55.75 -9.76
CA ALA A 946 2.39 54.93 -8.72
C ALA A 946 0.92 55.34 -8.45
N GLN A 947 0.00 54.43 -8.74
CA GLN A 947 -1.32 54.43 -8.12
C GLN A 947 -1.36 53.28 -7.13
N THR A 948 -1.58 53.66 -5.87
CA THR A 948 -1.96 52.80 -4.76
C THR A 948 -3.06 51.82 -5.20
N PRO A 949 -3.01 50.52 -4.83
CA PRO A 949 -4.07 49.59 -5.18
C PRO A 949 -5.42 50.06 -4.61
N PRO A 950 -6.55 49.88 -5.34
CA PRO A 950 -7.87 50.21 -4.81
C PRO A 950 -8.20 49.30 -3.63
N GLN A 951 -8.65 49.90 -2.53
CA GLN A 951 -9.45 49.22 -1.51
C GLN A 951 -10.89 49.10 -2.01
N ASP A 952 -11.56 48.04 -1.52
CA ASP A 952 -13.01 47.80 -1.50
C ASP A 952 -13.55 47.14 -2.78
N GLU A 953 -14.34 46.07 -2.79
CA GLU A 953 -15.02 45.23 -1.79
C GLU A 953 -15.36 43.92 -2.53
N GLU A 954 -14.91 42.76 -2.07
CA GLU A 954 -15.33 41.47 -2.65
C GLU A 954 -16.66 41.07 -2.00
N SER A 955 -17.76 41.25 -2.73
CA SER A 955 -19.08 40.75 -2.37
C SER A 955 -19.16 39.23 -2.56
N ASP A 956 -19.66 38.56 -1.53
CA ASP A 956 -19.91 37.11 -1.42
C ASP A 956 -20.78 36.57 -2.56
N PRO A 957 -20.37 35.52 -3.29
CA PRO A 957 -21.30 34.72 -4.08
C PRO A 957 -22.14 33.82 -3.13
N ASP A 958 -23.45 33.95 -3.26
CA ASP A 958 -24.48 33.21 -2.52
C ASP A 958 -24.24 31.67 -2.59
N PRO A 959 -24.30 30.90 -1.47
CA PRO A 959 -23.74 29.54 -1.39
C PRO A 959 -24.77 28.40 -1.46
N GLU A 960 -25.97 28.64 -1.99
CA GLU A 960 -27.00 27.59 -2.14
C GLU A 960 -27.00 26.83 -3.48
N GLU A 961 -26.18 27.21 -4.47
CA GLU A 961 -25.95 26.36 -5.64
C GLU A 961 -24.70 25.49 -5.46
N ASP A 962 -24.85 24.18 -5.71
CA ASP A 962 -23.76 23.21 -5.66
C ASP A 962 -22.79 23.41 -6.84
N LEU A 963 -21.97 24.46 -6.77
CA LEU A 963 -21.10 24.96 -7.84
C LEU A 963 -20.12 23.92 -8.41
N ILE A 964 -19.73 22.89 -7.65
CA ILE A 964 -18.82 21.84 -8.15
C ILE A 964 -19.43 21.03 -9.30
N THR A 965 -20.73 20.73 -9.22
CA THR A 965 -21.45 20.01 -10.30
C THR A 965 -21.55 20.84 -11.58
N LYS A 966 -21.43 22.17 -11.46
CA LYS A 966 -21.55 23.15 -12.55
C LYS A 966 -20.19 23.47 -13.19
N ASP A 967 -19.14 23.54 -12.38
CA ASP A 967 -17.79 23.96 -12.81
C ASP A 967 -16.94 22.80 -13.34
N TYR A 968 -17.12 21.57 -12.84
CA TYR A 968 -16.32 20.39 -13.23
C TYR A 968 -17.13 19.09 -13.39
N PRO A 969 -18.18 19.07 -14.24
CA PRO A 969 -19.12 17.94 -14.34
C PRO A 969 -18.46 16.61 -14.75
N GLU A 970 -17.42 16.65 -15.60
CA GLU A 970 -16.70 15.44 -16.03
C GLU A 970 -15.85 14.83 -14.91
N MET A 971 -15.29 15.65 -14.02
CA MET A 971 -14.54 15.18 -12.85
C MET A 971 -15.47 14.54 -11.82
N VAL A 972 -16.62 15.17 -11.55
CA VAL A 972 -17.65 14.64 -10.65
C VAL A 972 -18.14 13.29 -11.14
N LYS A 973 -18.59 13.22 -12.41
CA LYS A 973 -19.11 11.99 -13.01
C LYS A 973 -18.09 10.85 -13.02
N GLU A 974 -16.82 11.15 -13.30
CA GLU A 974 -15.77 10.13 -13.30
C GLU A 974 -15.43 9.66 -11.88
N LEU A 975 -15.36 10.56 -10.89
CA LEU A 975 -15.16 10.16 -9.50
C LEU A 975 -16.36 9.35 -8.98
N GLU A 976 -17.59 9.76 -9.30
CA GLU A 976 -18.80 8.98 -9.00
C GLU A 976 -18.76 7.59 -9.63
N ARG A 977 -18.34 7.47 -10.90
CA ARG A 977 -18.13 6.18 -11.57
C ARG A 977 -17.06 5.33 -10.88
N LEU A 978 -15.95 5.95 -10.44
CA LEU A 978 -14.89 5.25 -9.70
C LEU A 978 -15.40 4.76 -8.34
N PHE A 979 -16.24 5.54 -7.65
CA PHE A 979 -16.89 5.13 -6.41
C PHE A 979 -17.92 4.01 -6.64
N GLU A 980 -18.71 4.08 -7.71
CA GLU A 980 -19.64 3.01 -8.09
C GLU A 980 -18.91 1.69 -8.40
N ASN A 981 -17.81 1.75 -9.15
CA ASN A 981 -16.99 0.56 -9.44
C ASN A 981 -16.33 -0.02 -8.18
N ALA A 982 -16.10 0.82 -7.18
CA ALA A 982 -15.56 0.42 -5.87
C ALA A 982 -16.66 0.04 -4.86
N ASP A 983 -17.92 -0.07 -5.30
CA ASP A 983 -19.10 -0.40 -4.48
C ASP A 983 -19.28 0.55 -3.28
N ILE A 984 -18.95 1.83 -3.49
CA ILE A 984 -19.08 2.90 -2.50
C ILE A 984 -20.42 3.60 -2.75
N ASP A 985 -21.43 3.26 -1.94
CA ASP A 985 -22.74 3.90 -2.02
C ASP A 985 -22.67 5.41 -1.72
N ASN A 986 -23.02 6.22 -2.72
CA ASN A 986 -22.91 7.69 -2.72
C ASN A 986 -23.88 8.40 -1.73
N ASN A 987 -24.72 7.67 -0.99
CA ASN A 987 -25.83 8.27 -0.23
C ASN A 987 -25.69 8.29 1.30
N ILE A 988 -24.58 7.83 1.90
CA ILE A 988 -24.38 7.86 3.37
C ILE A 988 -23.08 8.57 3.77
N LEU A 989 -22.66 9.62 3.06
CA LEU A 989 -21.40 10.31 3.36
C LEU A 989 -21.61 11.69 3.98
N ASN A 990 -21.11 11.81 5.21
CA ASN A 990 -20.75 13.08 5.83
C ASN A 990 -19.89 13.90 4.83
N PRO A 991 -20.28 15.12 4.44
CA PRO A 991 -19.69 15.86 3.31
C PRO A 991 -18.29 16.43 3.57
N THR A 992 -17.47 15.84 4.44
CA THR A 992 -16.16 16.38 4.88
C THR A 992 -14.98 15.53 4.35
N TYR A 993 -13.88 16.18 3.97
CA TYR A 993 -12.72 15.54 3.32
C TYR A 993 -12.10 14.42 4.18
N GLY A 994 -11.94 14.65 5.48
CA GLY A 994 -11.41 13.68 6.45
C GLY A 994 -12.35 12.53 6.78
N ALA A 995 -13.65 12.64 6.51
CA ALA A 995 -14.59 11.52 6.67
C ALA A 995 -14.50 10.49 5.53
N MET A 996 -13.91 10.87 4.40
CA MET A 996 -13.93 10.06 3.18
C MET A 996 -12.67 9.25 2.91
N MET A 997 -11.50 9.78 3.26
CA MET A 997 -10.27 8.99 3.23
C MET A 997 -10.27 7.91 4.33
N LYS A 998 -11.21 7.98 5.29
CA LYS A 998 -11.61 6.85 6.14
C LYS A 998 -12.19 5.67 5.36
N ARG A 999 -12.66 5.85 4.12
CA ARG A 999 -13.14 4.74 3.28
C ARG A 999 -11.99 4.30 2.36
N ALA A 1000 -11.21 3.32 2.83
CA ALA A 1000 -10.06 2.68 2.17
C ALA A 1000 -10.24 2.40 0.65
N ALA A 1001 -11.47 2.20 0.17
CA ALA A 1001 -11.81 1.97 -1.23
C ALA A 1001 -11.51 3.15 -2.20
N VAL A 1002 -11.25 4.36 -1.69
CA VAL A 1002 -10.81 5.52 -2.51
C VAL A 1002 -9.29 5.58 -2.66
N ILE A 1003 -8.55 5.07 -1.67
CA ILE A 1003 -7.08 5.02 -1.65
C ILE A 1003 -6.57 3.85 -2.50
N SER A 1004 -7.33 2.75 -2.59
CA SER A 1004 -7.02 1.62 -3.49
C SER A 1004 -7.22 1.92 -4.98
N LEU A 1005 -7.83 3.06 -5.33
CA LEU A 1005 -7.91 3.56 -6.72
C LEU A 1005 -6.56 4.07 -7.25
N VAL A 1006 -5.55 4.20 -6.39
CA VAL A 1006 -4.36 5.02 -6.63
C VAL A 1006 -3.20 4.30 -7.35
N PRO A 1007 -3.18 2.98 -7.63
CA PRO A 1007 -2.25 2.50 -8.68
C PRO A 1007 -2.90 2.48 -10.07
N SER A 1008 -4.10 1.90 -10.19
CA SER A 1008 -4.74 1.65 -11.50
C SER A 1008 -5.38 2.89 -12.15
N SER A 1009 -5.60 3.98 -11.40
CA SER A 1009 -6.28 5.19 -11.91
C SER A 1009 -5.45 6.50 -11.82
N GLN A 1010 -4.15 6.47 -11.47
CA GLN A 1010 -3.35 7.71 -11.32
C GLN A 1010 -3.37 8.57 -12.57
N ASN A 1011 -3.14 7.96 -13.74
CA ASN A 1011 -3.13 8.67 -15.01
C ASN A 1011 -4.47 9.36 -15.30
N ARG A 1012 -5.58 8.76 -14.87
CA ARG A 1012 -6.91 9.35 -14.99
C ARG A 1012 -7.11 10.52 -14.04
N LEU A 1013 -6.67 10.40 -12.78
CA LEU A 1013 -6.72 11.50 -11.80
C LEU A 1013 -5.85 12.69 -12.21
N ARG A 1014 -4.66 12.43 -12.77
CA ARG A 1014 -3.79 13.46 -13.35
C ARG A 1014 -4.47 14.24 -14.49
N GLN A 1015 -5.19 13.54 -15.36
CA GLN A 1015 -5.97 14.17 -16.44
C GLN A 1015 -7.13 15.02 -15.89
N LEU A 1016 -7.85 14.54 -14.87
CA LEU A 1016 -8.91 15.31 -14.23
C LEU A 1016 -8.36 16.58 -13.56
N ALA A 1017 -7.20 16.49 -12.91
CA ALA A 1017 -6.56 17.65 -12.28
C ALA A 1017 -6.22 18.74 -13.30
N LYS A 1018 -5.72 18.35 -14.47
CA LYS A 1018 -5.45 19.24 -15.62
C LYS A 1018 -6.71 19.94 -16.13
N LEU A 1019 -7.86 19.27 -16.11
CA LEU A 1019 -9.14 19.87 -16.49
C LEU A 1019 -9.71 20.80 -15.41
N THR A 1020 -9.21 20.69 -14.18
CA THR A 1020 -9.75 21.41 -13.02
C THR A 1020 -9.07 22.76 -12.82
N PHE A 1021 -7.76 22.88 -13.06
CA PHE A 1021 -7.03 24.14 -12.86
C PHE A 1021 -6.12 24.48 -14.03
N SER A 1022 -6.09 25.75 -14.42
CA SER A 1022 -5.41 26.22 -15.64
C SER A 1022 -3.88 26.11 -15.58
N ASP A 1023 -3.30 26.07 -14.38
CA ASP A 1023 -1.87 25.97 -14.12
C ASP A 1023 -1.38 24.55 -13.82
N ILE A 1024 -2.29 23.56 -13.89
CA ILE A 1024 -1.97 22.14 -13.67
C ILE A 1024 -1.82 21.44 -15.01
N THR A 1025 -0.66 20.82 -15.21
CA THR A 1025 -0.33 20.11 -16.46
C THR A 1025 -0.69 18.62 -16.39
N GLY A 1026 -0.85 18.07 -15.17
CA GLY A 1026 -1.07 16.65 -14.88
C GLY A 1026 0.23 15.90 -14.51
N ASN A 1027 1.38 16.48 -14.86
CA ASN A 1027 2.71 15.90 -14.64
C ASN A 1027 3.30 16.30 -13.28
N GLU A 1028 2.61 17.15 -12.52
CA GLU A 1028 3.02 17.49 -11.18
C GLU A 1028 2.86 16.27 -10.27
N TRP A 1029 3.83 16.04 -9.38
CA TRP A 1029 3.75 14.94 -8.41
C TRP A 1029 2.47 15.01 -7.57
N TYR A 1030 1.93 16.22 -7.37
CA TYR A 1030 0.71 16.47 -6.61
C TYR A 1030 -0.58 16.51 -7.43
N ALA A 1031 -0.51 16.37 -8.76
CA ALA A 1031 -1.70 16.38 -9.62
C ALA A 1031 -2.73 15.29 -9.26
N PRO A 1032 -2.35 14.04 -8.93
CA PRO A 1032 -3.32 13.01 -8.52
C PRO A 1032 -4.12 13.38 -7.26
N HIS A 1033 -3.58 14.23 -6.39
CA HIS A 1033 -4.19 14.62 -5.12
C HIS A 1033 -5.30 15.69 -5.29
N ILE A 1034 -5.32 16.37 -6.44
CA ILE A 1034 -6.20 17.51 -6.70
C ILE A 1034 -7.67 17.13 -6.86
N PRO A 1035 -8.06 16.17 -7.73
CA PRO A 1035 -9.47 15.92 -8.05
C PRO A 1035 -10.29 15.58 -6.81
N MET A 1036 -9.75 14.74 -5.92
CA MET A 1036 -10.42 14.37 -4.67
C MET A 1036 -10.59 15.56 -3.72
N ALA A 1037 -9.57 16.41 -3.63
CA ALA A 1037 -9.59 17.60 -2.78
C ALA A 1037 -10.56 18.68 -3.28
N VAL A 1038 -10.71 18.80 -4.60
CA VAL A 1038 -11.71 19.69 -5.21
C VAL A 1038 -13.10 19.13 -5.02
N TYR A 1039 -13.33 17.87 -5.41
CA TYR A 1039 -14.63 17.20 -5.31
C TYR A 1039 -15.24 17.31 -3.90
N ARG A 1040 -14.39 17.32 -2.87
CA ARG A 1040 -14.81 17.37 -1.46
C ARG A 1040 -14.53 18.68 -0.77
N LYS A 1041 -14.38 19.75 -1.55
CA LYS A 1041 -14.37 21.14 -1.07
C LYS A 1041 -13.23 21.44 -0.10
N LEU A 1042 -12.15 20.64 -0.06
CA LEU A 1042 -10.95 20.99 0.72
C LEU A 1042 -10.27 22.19 0.07
N ILE A 1043 -10.21 22.19 -1.26
CA ILE A 1043 -9.67 23.28 -2.09
C ILE A 1043 -10.66 23.65 -3.19
N ASN A 1044 -10.70 24.93 -3.57
CA ASN A 1044 -11.51 25.43 -4.69
C ASN A 1044 -10.67 26.16 -5.76
N GLY A 1045 -9.35 26.29 -5.54
CA GLY A 1045 -8.48 27.15 -6.35
C GLY A 1045 -8.73 28.64 -6.14
N PHE A 1046 -8.16 29.44 -7.03
CA PHE A 1046 -8.27 30.89 -7.06
C PHE A 1046 -9.30 31.36 -8.09
N PRO A 1047 -9.85 32.59 -7.96
CA PRO A 1047 -10.84 33.12 -8.92
C PRO A 1047 -10.35 33.19 -10.38
N ASP A 1048 -9.04 33.15 -10.62
CA ASP A 1048 -8.44 33.10 -11.95
C ASP A 1048 -8.36 31.68 -12.54
N GLY A 1049 -8.90 30.67 -11.85
CA GLY A 1049 -8.90 29.27 -12.28
C GLY A 1049 -7.60 28.52 -11.99
N SER A 1050 -6.66 29.11 -11.23
CA SER A 1050 -5.40 28.45 -10.86
C SER A 1050 -5.43 27.77 -9.50
N PHE A 1051 -4.56 26.79 -9.27
CA PHE A 1051 -4.30 26.15 -7.98
C PHE A 1051 -3.06 26.74 -7.27
N ARG A 1052 -2.04 27.10 -8.03
CA ARG A 1052 -0.76 27.66 -7.57
C ARG A 1052 -0.03 26.74 -6.58
N GLY A 1053 0.12 25.47 -6.96
CA GLY A 1053 0.63 24.41 -6.08
C GLY A 1053 2.07 24.62 -5.58
N LYS A 1054 2.93 25.25 -6.38
CA LYS A 1054 4.33 25.57 -6.02
C LYS A 1054 4.47 26.81 -5.13
N SER A 1055 3.45 27.66 -4.99
CA SER A 1055 3.60 28.80 -4.09
C SER A 1055 3.46 28.38 -2.63
N GLN A 1056 4.07 29.17 -1.76
CA GLN A 1056 4.03 28.95 -0.33
C GLN A 1056 2.61 29.13 0.20
N VAL A 1057 2.20 28.24 1.10
CA VAL A 1057 0.89 28.32 1.75
C VAL A 1057 0.91 29.43 2.80
N THR A 1058 -0.14 30.25 2.83
CA THR A 1058 -0.33 31.25 3.89
C THR A 1058 -1.07 30.65 5.08
N ARG A 1059 -0.98 31.31 6.25
CA ARG A 1059 -1.73 30.91 7.45
C ARG A 1059 -3.24 30.88 7.21
N ALA A 1060 -3.78 31.88 6.52
CA ALA A 1060 -5.20 31.92 6.13
C ALA A 1060 -5.63 30.69 5.32
N GLU A 1061 -4.84 30.33 4.30
CA GLU A 1061 -5.14 29.20 3.42
C GLU A 1061 -5.05 27.87 4.17
N PHE A 1062 -4.00 27.66 4.96
CA PHE A 1062 -3.83 26.44 5.73
C PHE A 1062 -4.95 26.24 6.77
N LEU A 1063 -5.31 27.28 7.53
CA LEU A 1063 -6.40 27.21 8.51
C LEU A 1063 -7.76 26.99 7.84
N THR A 1064 -7.94 27.49 6.61
CA THR A 1064 -9.13 27.19 5.80
C THR A 1064 -9.18 25.72 5.44
N MET A 1065 -8.09 25.14 4.92
CA MET A 1065 -8.00 23.71 4.61
C MET A 1065 -8.24 22.88 5.87
N LEU A 1066 -7.67 23.27 7.01
CA LEU A 1066 -7.83 22.60 8.29
C LEU A 1066 -9.28 22.62 8.81
N ALA A 1067 -9.96 23.76 8.71
CA ALA A 1067 -11.37 23.89 9.07
C ALA A 1067 -12.23 22.97 8.19
N ARG A 1068 -12.01 22.96 6.88
CA ARG A 1068 -12.73 22.13 5.90
C ARG A 1068 -12.43 20.64 6.01
N PHE A 1069 -11.24 20.29 6.50
CA PHE A 1069 -10.82 18.90 6.67
C PHE A 1069 -11.87 18.05 7.40
N ASN A 1070 -12.48 18.58 8.47
CA ASN A 1070 -13.50 17.86 9.27
C ASN A 1070 -14.86 18.57 9.34
N ASN A 1071 -15.10 19.63 8.56
CA ASN A 1071 -16.35 20.38 8.62
C ASN A 1071 -16.87 20.74 7.23
N SER A 1072 -18.19 20.65 7.04
CA SER A 1072 -18.86 21.19 5.87
C SER A 1072 -19.01 22.71 5.99
N GLU A 1073 -19.23 23.42 4.88
CA GLU A 1073 -19.42 24.87 4.92
C GLU A 1073 -20.59 25.30 5.82
N GLY A 1074 -21.69 24.56 5.80
CA GLY A 1074 -22.82 24.79 6.71
C GLY A 1074 -22.43 24.61 8.18
N SER A 1075 -21.61 23.59 8.49
CA SER A 1075 -21.08 23.35 9.84
C SER A 1075 -20.16 24.49 10.27
N ILE A 1076 -19.28 24.97 9.39
CA ILE A 1076 -18.35 26.05 9.68
C ILE A 1076 -19.10 27.34 10.01
N LYS A 1077 -20.08 27.73 9.17
CA LYS A 1077 -20.91 28.91 9.40
C LYS A 1077 -21.69 28.81 10.72
N LYS A 1078 -22.28 27.64 11.00
CA LYS A 1078 -23.02 27.39 12.24
C LYS A 1078 -22.12 27.51 13.47
N LYS A 1079 -20.96 26.84 13.47
CA LYS A 1079 -19.99 26.88 14.59
C LYS A 1079 -19.44 28.28 14.81
N ALA A 1080 -19.06 28.97 13.74
CA ALA A 1080 -18.57 30.35 13.83
C ALA A 1080 -19.66 31.33 14.32
N GLY A 1081 -20.92 31.10 13.97
CA GLY A 1081 -22.05 31.88 14.49
C GLY A 1081 -22.39 31.58 15.95
N GLN A 1082 -22.14 30.35 16.41
CA GLN A 1082 -22.29 29.94 17.81
C GLN A 1082 -21.21 30.55 18.72
N ASP A 1083 -20.00 30.81 18.19
CA ASP A 1083 -18.91 31.49 18.87
C ASP A 1083 -18.79 32.97 18.43
N ALA A 1084 -19.86 33.72 18.66
CA ALA A 1084 -19.94 35.13 18.27
C ALA A 1084 -18.86 36.02 18.93
N GLU A 1085 -18.44 35.67 20.14
CA GLU A 1085 -17.40 36.40 20.88
C GLU A 1085 -16.05 36.25 20.19
N SER A 1086 -15.61 35.03 19.91
CA SER A 1086 -14.33 34.84 19.23
C SER A 1086 -14.36 35.33 17.80
N ARG A 1087 -15.51 35.23 17.10
CA ARG A 1087 -15.68 35.84 15.79
C ARG A 1087 -15.47 37.35 15.84
N ALA A 1088 -16.06 38.05 16.83
CA ALA A 1088 -15.86 39.49 16.99
C ALA A 1088 -14.40 39.85 17.27
N ILE A 1089 -13.69 39.05 18.07
CA ILE A 1089 -12.26 39.23 18.35
C ILE A 1089 -11.43 39.06 17.07
N ILE A 1090 -11.65 37.98 16.31
CA ILE A 1090 -10.94 37.74 15.06
C ILE A 1090 -11.24 38.84 14.03
N VAL A 1091 -12.49 39.25 13.86
CA VAL A 1091 -12.86 40.37 12.97
C VAL A 1091 -12.11 41.66 13.34
N LYS A 1092 -11.94 41.94 14.64
CA LYS A 1092 -11.16 43.11 15.09
C LYS A 1092 -9.68 43.01 14.74
N LEU A 1093 -9.13 41.79 14.75
CA LEU A 1093 -7.71 41.51 14.55
C LEU A 1093 -7.29 41.47 13.06
N ILE A 1094 -8.09 40.84 12.20
CA ILE A 1094 -7.76 40.60 10.79
C ILE A 1094 -8.76 41.20 9.79
N GLY A 1095 -9.86 41.76 10.27
CA GLY A 1095 -11.00 42.21 9.45
C GLY A 1095 -12.02 41.09 9.20
N ASP A 1096 -13.21 41.46 8.74
CA ASP A 1096 -14.19 40.49 8.23
C ASP A 1096 -13.81 40.17 6.77
N LYS A 1097 -13.20 39.00 6.58
CA LYS A 1097 -12.63 38.53 5.31
C LYS A 1097 -13.12 37.12 5.04
N TRP A 1098 -12.92 36.63 3.82
CA TRP A 1098 -13.39 35.30 3.40
C TRP A 1098 -12.91 34.17 4.33
N TYR A 1099 -11.71 34.27 4.90
CA TYR A 1099 -11.14 33.27 5.83
C TYR A 1099 -11.63 33.38 7.29
N THR A 1100 -12.39 34.42 7.65
CA THR A 1100 -12.69 34.76 9.07
C THR A 1100 -13.43 33.64 9.79
N ASN A 1101 -14.48 33.07 9.19
CA ASN A 1101 -15.25 32.00 9.83
C ASN A 1101 -14.44 30.69 9.96
N TYR A 1102 -13.56 30.39 9.00
CA TYR A 1102 -12.70 29.22 9.04
C TYR A 1102 -11.70 29.31 10.20
N ILE A 1103 -11.10 30.48 10.38
CA ILE A 1103 -10.19 30.73 11.49
C ILE A 1103 -10.94 30.59 12.83
N VAL A 1104 -12.17 31.11 12.93
CA VAL A 1104 -12.99 30.92 14.15
C VAL A 1104 -13.19 29.44 14.48
N VAL A 1105 -13.40 28.60 13.47
CA VAL A 1105 -13.61 27.16 13.70
C VAL A 1105 -12.30 26.41 13.97
N ALA A 1106 -11.19 26.85 13.38
CA ALA A 1106 -9.88 26.22 13.51
C ALA A 1106 -8.98 26.88 14.60
N LYS A 1107 -9.49 27.67 15.55
CA LYS A 1107 -8.64 28.42 16.51
C LYS A 1107 -8.39 27.73 17.85
N ASP A 1108 -9.12 26.69 18.24
CA ASP A 1108 -9.25 26.21 19.63
C ASP A 1108 -8.00 25.51 20.24
N GLY A 1109 -6.80 26.05 20.01
CA GLY A 1109 -5.51 25.56 20.51
C GLY A 1109 -4.36 25.72 19.52
N LEU A 1110 -4.63 26.30 18.35
CA LEU A 1110 -3.79 26.12 17.18
C LEU A 1110 -2.72 27.17 16.98
N VAL A 1111 -2.91 28.37 17.54
CA VAL A 1111 -1.97 29.47 17.46
C VAL A 1111 -2.26 30.44 18.60
N HIS A 1112 -1.22 30.99 19.22
CA HIS A 1112 -1.35 32.00 20.28
C HIS A 1112 -2.13 33.24 19.75
N PRO A 1113 -3.13 33.81 20.47
CA PRO A 1113 -4.02 34.87 19.97
C PRO A 1113 -3.32 36.14 19.43
N ASP A 1114 -2.11 36.38 19.90
CA ASP A 1114 -1.17 37.43 19.52
C ASP A 1114 -0.56 37.24 18.12
N GLN A 1115 -0.76 36.10 17.47
CA GLN A 1115 -0.31 35.82 16.10
C GLN A 1115 -1.35 36.14 15.02
N TYR A 1116 -2.55 36.60 15.37
CA TYR A 1116 -3.58 37.01 14.41
C TYR A 1116 -3.56 38.52 14.21
N THR A 1117 -2.73 39.01 13.31
CA THR A 1117 -2.79 40.38 12.82
C THR A 1117 -3.04 40.35 11.31
N LYS A 1118 -3.54 41.46 10.76
CA LYS A 1118 -3.67 41.63 9.30
C LYS A 1118 -2.37 41.29 8.55
N GLU A 1119 -1.22 41.52 9.17
CA GLU A 1119 0.10 41.32 8.58
C GLU A 1119 0.61 39.88 8.69
N THR A 1120 0.24 39.15 9.74
CA THR A 1120 0.73 37.78 9.98
C THR A 1120 -0.12 36.72 9.29
N ILE A 1121 -1.43 36.93 9.16
CA ILE A 1121 -2.36 35.92 8.62
C ILE A 1121 -2.15 35.64 7.12
N VAL A 1122 -1.61 36.62 6.39
CA VAL A 1122 -1.29 36.52 4.96
C VAL A 1122 0.16 36.09 4.69
N LYS A 1123 0.99 35.94 5.73
CA LYS A 1123 2.37 35.49 5.56
C LYS A 1123 2.44 33.99 5.31
N PRO A 1124 3.40 33.53 4.50
CA PRO A 1124 3.74 32.12 4.37
C PRO A 1124 3.96 31.42 5.70
N MET A 1125 3.59 30.14 5.76
CA MET A 1125 3.95 29.25 6.85
C MET A 1125 5.23 28.49 6.53
N THR A 1126 6.03 28.28 7.56
CA THR A 1126 7.11 27.31 7.56
C THR A 1126 6.56 25.90 7.72
N ARG A 1127 7.35 24.90 7.31
CA ARG A 1127 7.07 23.48 7.58
C ARG A 1127 6.75 23.23 9.06
N GLY A 1128 7.59 23.73 9.96
CA GLY A 1128 7.41 23.56 11.42
C GLY A 1128 6.09 24.13 11.93
N GLU A 1129 5.67 25.30 11.45
CA GLU A 1129 4.38 25.90 11.83
C GLU A 1129 3.19 25.07 11.35
N VAL A 1130 3.24 24.53 10.12
CA VAL A 1130 2.17 23.65 9.61
C VAL A 1130 2.07 22.38 10.43
N PHE A 1131 3.20 21.74 10.74
CA PHE A 1131 3.21 20.48 11.48
C PHE A 1131 2.76 20.66 12.94
N TYR A 1132 3.18 21.75 13.59
CA TYR A 1132 2.69 22.09 14.92
C TYR A 1132 1.19 22.34 14.91
N ALA A 1133 0.68 23.09 13.94
CA ALA A 1133 -0.74 23.34 13.82
C ALA A 1133 -1.51 22.04 13.55
N LEU A 1134 -1.04 21.15 12.67
CA LEU A 1134 -1.68 19.84 12.54
C LEU A 1134 -1.68 19.08 13.87
N ALA A 1135 -0.53 18.97 14.54
CA ALA A 1135 -0.45 18.22 15.79
C ALA A 1135 -1.36 18.78 16.90
N GLN A 1136 -1.47 20.12 17.01
CA GLN A 1136 -2.36 20.77 17.97
C GLN A 1136 -3.83 20.59 17.65
N TYR A 1137 -4.21 20.51 16.38
CA TYR A 1137 -5.62 20.36 15.98
C TYR A 1137 -6.10 18.94 16.24
N LEU A 1138 -5.17 18.00 16.10
CA LEU A 1138 -5.45 16.59 15.93
C LEU A 1138 -5.15 15.79 17.20
N TRP A 1139 -4.05 16.08 17.89
CA TRP A 1139 -3.56 15.32 19.04
C TRP A 1139 -3.21 16.23 20.23
N THR A 1140 -4.02 17.27 20.48
CA THR A 1140 -3.81 18.23 21.58
C THR A 1140 -3.53 17.53 22.91
N LYS A 1141 -4.27 16.45 23.22
CA LYS A 1141 -4.15 15.70 24.48
C LYS A 1141 -2.80 14.98 24.63
N ASP A 1142 -2.16 14.60 23.54
CA ASP A 1142 -0.89 13.87 23.57
C ASP A 1142 0.30 14.81 23.78
N ILE A 1143 0.18 16.06 23.33
CA ILE A 1143 1.26 17.06 23.36
C ILE A 1143 1.06 18.17 24.41
N SER A 1144 -0.16 18.32 24.97
CA SER A 1144 -0.45 19.28 26.04
C SER A 1144 0.21 18.90 27.36
N GLU A 1145 0.20 19.82 28.33
CA GLU A 1145 0.60 19.52 29.71
C GLU A 1145 -0.24 18.34 30.26
N GLY A 1146 0.42 17.42 30.98
CA GLY A 1146 -0.09 16.10 31.35
C GLY A 1146 -0.15 15.02 30.24
N GLY A 1147 0.06 15.35 28.96
CA GLY A 1147 -0.06 14.43 27.82
C GLY A 1147 1.08 13.39 27.70
N LYS A 1148 0.88 12.36 26.87
CA LYS A 1148 1.84 11.24 26.67
C LYS A 1148 3.26 11.73 26.38
N TYR A 1149 3.43 12.57 25.35
CA TYR A 1149 4.75 13.04 24.93
C TYR A 1149 5.31 14.09 25.88
N HIS A 1150 4.45 14.84 26.58
CA HIS A 1150 4.86 15.70 27.69
C HIS A 1150 5.35 14.90 28.92
N ALA A 1151 4.73 13.77 29.25
CA ALA A 1151 5.17 12.93 30.35
C ALA A 1151 6.52 12.26 30.06
N MET A 1152 6.75 11.82 28.81
CA MET A 1152 8.05 11.31 28.37
C MET A 1152 9.13 12.39 28.44
N ALA A 1153 8.76 13.64 28.11
CA ALA A 1153 9.63 14.80 28.22
C ALA A 1153 10.17 15.01 29.63
N LEU A 1154 9.27 15.03 30.60
CA LEU A 1154 9.59 15.25 32.01
C LEU A 1154 10.50 14.14 32.59
N LYS A 1155 10.47 12.95 31.99
CA LYS A 1155 11.27 11.79 32.41
C LYS A 1155 12.58 11.62 31.63
N ASN A 1156 12.84 12.50 30.65
CA ASN A 1156 13.98 12.38 29.73
C ASN A 1156 14.04 11.01 29.02
N GLU A 1157 12.86 10.44 28.74
CA GLU A 1157 12.71 9.15 28.05
C GLU A 1157 12.69 9.37 26.53
N ASN A 1158 13.52 8.63 25.79
CA ASN A 1158 13.50 8.67 24.33
C ASN A 1158 12.39 7.74 23.80
N PRO A 1159 11.54 8.19 22.87
CA PRO A 1159 10.67 7.29 22.11
C PRO A 1159 11.53 6.37 21.24
N ALA A 1160 11.11 5.11 21.10
CA ALA A 1160 11.80 4.16 20.25
C ALA A 1160 11.61 4.53 18.77
N PHE A 1161 12.68 4.93 18.09
CA PHE A 1161 12.70 5.06 16.63
C PHE A 1161 14.05 4.60 16.07
N SER A 1162 13.98 3.68 15.11
CA SER A 1162 15.04 3.35 14.16
C SER A 1162 14.55 3.72 12.77
N ASP A 1163 15.06 4.83 12.23
CA ASP A 1163 15.72 4.87 10.93
C ASP A 1163 16.19 6.30 10.61
N THR A 1164 17.50 6.39 10.35
CA THR A 1164 18.26 7.52 9.79
C THR A 1164 18.14 8.89 10.45
N ILE A 1165 18.76 9.05 11.63
CA ILE A 1165 19.56 10.26 11.90
C ILE A 1165 20.98 9.79 12.25
N LYS A 1166 21.95 10.09 11.38
CA LYS A 1166 23.35 10.20 11.80
C LYS A 1166 23.40 11.30 12.86
N THR A 1167 23.48 10.89 14.13
CA THR A 1167 23.96 11.65 15.29
C THR A 1167 23.64 13.17 15.27
N ILE A 1168 22.46 13.55 15.76
CA ILE A 1168 22.40 14.80 16.54
C ILE A 1168 22.92 14.42 17.93
N ASP A 1169 24.14 14.85 18.21
CA ASP A 1169 24.80 14.66 19.48
C ASP A 1169 24.07 15.45 20.58
N LEU A 1170 23.20 14.78 21.34
CA LEU A 1170 22.54 15.31 22.53
C LEU A 1170 23.51 15.47 23.72
N SER A 1171 24.80 15.15 23.57
CA SER A 1171 25.78 15.25 24.66
C SER A 1171 26.38 16.65 24.86
N ARG A 1172 26.05 17.63 24.01
CA ARG A 1172 26.35 19.04 24.33
C ARG A 1172 25.39 19.55 25.39
N SER A 1173 25.77 19.32 26.63
CA SER A 1173 25.34 20.09 27.79
C SER A 1173 25.42 21.60 27.48
N VAL A 1174 24.27 22.22 27.22
CA VAL A 1174 24.13 23.66 27.37
C VAL A 1174 23.72 23.87 28.83
N GLY A 1175 24.71 24.27 29.64
CA GLY A 1175 24.58 24.79 31.00
C GLY A 1175 23.36 24.33 31.81
N SER A 1176 23.55 23.32 32.65
CA SER A 1176 22.77 23.13 33.86
C SER A 1176 22.78 24.44 34.67
N ASP A 1177 21.69 25.21 34.72
CA ASP A 1177 21.45 26.17 35.81
C ASP A 1177 20.03 26.81 35.88
N THR A 1178 19.01 26.34 35.14
CA THR A 1178 17.64 26.90 35.28
C THR A 1178 16.55 25.94 35.71
N GLY A 1179 16.82 24.63 35.87
CA GLY A 1179 15.81 23.68 36.38
C GLY A 1179 14.59 23.47 35.46
N ASP A 1180 14.60 24.06 34.28
CA ASP A 1180 13.53 23.94 33.29
C ASP A 1180 13.90 22.85 32.28
N GLY A 1181 13.20 21.71 32.35
CA GLY A 1181 13.30 20.65 31.34
C GLY A 1181 12.97 21.19 29.94
N TRP A 1182 13.40 20.48 28.89
CA TRP A 1182 13.24 20.90 27.48
C TRP A 1182 11.81 21.32 27.11
N TYR A 1183 10.80 20.83 27.84
CA TYR A 1183 9.40 21.23 27.71
C TYR A 1183 9.09 22.69 28.14
N MET A 1184 9.71 23.21 29.19
CA MET A 1184 9.53 24.62 29.60
C MET A 1184 10.21 25.57 28.61
N GLN A 1185 11.28 25.11 27.96
CA GLN A 1185 11.94 25.82 26.86
C GLN A 1185 11.07 25.83 25.59
N LEU A 1186 10.35 24.74 25.29
CA LEU A 1186 9.33 24.65 24.24
C LEU A 1186 8.19 25.67 24.44
N MET A 1187 7.64 25.76 25.65
CA MET A 1187 6.54 26.69 25.97
C MET A 1187 6.95 28.17 25.89
N ASN A 1188 8.22 28.47 26.18
CA ASN A 1188 8.77 29.82 26.07
C ASN A 1188 9.11 30.19 24.62
N ALA A 1189 9.60 29.24 23.80
CA ALA A 1189 9.90 29.47 22.38
C ALA A 1189 8.65 29.68 21.52
N ALA A 1190 7.51 29.09 21.89
CA ALA A 1190 6.22 29.34 21.23
C ALA A 1190 5.71 30.80 21.39
N ARG A 1191 6.33 31.61 22.27
CA ARG A 1191 5.89 32.96 22.62
C ARG A 1191 6.77 34.09 22.05
N ASP A 1192 7.93 33.81 21.43
CA ASP A 1192 8.82 34.85 20.89
C ASP A 1192 9.43 34.48 19.52
N HIS A 1193 8.98 35.16 18.46
CA HIS A 1193 9.40 34.92 17.08
C HIS A 1193 10.78 35.50 16.72
N ALA A 1194 11.38 36.36 17.56
CA ALA A 1194 12.65 37.01 17.24
C ALA A 1194 13.86 36.07 17.33
N LEU A 1195 13.71 34.91 17.97
CA LEU A 1195 14.79 33.95 18.19
C LEU A 1195 14.99 32.96 17.02
N GLY A 1196 14.10 32.99 16.01
CA GLY A 1196 14.00 31.92 15.03
C GLY A 1196 13.50 30.64 15.69
N VAL A 1197 12.71 29.83 15.00
CA VAL A 1197 12.16 28.63 15.64
C VAL A 1197 13.28 27.60 15.85
N PRO A 1198 13.71 27.30 17.08
CA PRO A 1198 14.85 26.42 17.31
C PRO A 1198 14.45 24.95 17.08
N MET A 1199 15.46 24.08 17.06
CA MET A 1199 15.46 22.64 16.76
C MET A 1199 14.43 21.72 17.47
N ASP A 1200 13.49 22.24 18.26
CA ASP A 1200 12.79 21.49 19.30
C ASP A 1200 11.27 21.30 19.07
N PHE A 1201 10.86 21.13 17.81
CA PHE A 1201 9.51 20.64 17.44
C PHE A 1201 9.29 19.14 17.71
N TYR A 1202 10.19 18.52 18.49
CA TYR A 1202 10.33 17.07 18.63
C TYR A 1202 9.00 16.35 18.99
N PRO A 1203 8.14 16.83 19.91
CA PRO A 1203 6.90 16.10 20.26
C PRO A 1203 5.86 16.04 19.14
N ALA A 1204 5.65 17.16 18.44
CA ALA A 1204 4.72 17.23 17.32
C ALA A 1204 5.22 16.38 16.14
N ILE A 1205 6.55 16.38 15.91
CA ILE A 1205 7.20 15.56 14.89
C ILE A 1205 7.13 14.09 15.24
N ILE A 1206 7.42 13.72 16.50
CA ILE A 1206 7.29 12.35 16.99
C ILE A 1206 5.85 11.89 16.82
N CYS A 1207 4.87 12.70 17.24
CA CYS A 1207 3.46 12.40 17.06
C CYS A 1207 3.16 12.13 15.58
N LEU A 1208 3.49 13.05 14.67
CA LEU A 1208 3.24 12.86 13.24
C LEU A 1208 4.04 11.69 12.59
N LYS A 1209 5.25 11.37 13.07
CA LYS A 1209 6.06 10.23 12.60
C LYS A 1209 5.55 8.89 13.12
N ASP A 1210 5.19 8.81 14.41
CA ASP A 1210 4.58 7.63 15.06
C ASP A 1210 3.27 7.27 14.37
N LYS A 1211 2.55 8.31 13.92
CA LYS A 1211 1.30 8.22 13.17
C LYS A 1211 1.51 7.99 11.66
N GLY A 1212 2.74 7.79 11.18
CA GLY A 1212 3.00 7.47 9.76
C GLY A 1212 2.78 8.61 8.75
N ILE A 1213 2.49 9.83 9.22
CA ILE A 1213 2.20 11.00 8.36
C ILE A 1213 3.49 11.58 7.75
N LEU A 1214 4.58 11.48 8.52
CA LEU A 1214 5.93 11.87 8.09
C LEU A 1214 6.76 10.62 7.78
N GLN A 1215 7.08 10.40 6.50
CA GLN A 1215 8.17 9.48 6.12
C GLN A 1215 9.53 10.17 6.35
N GLY A 1216 10.57 9.38 6.65
CA GLY A 1216 11.90 9.86 6.96
C GLY A 1216 12.39 10.89 5.94
N ASN A 1217 12.65 12.12 6.39
CA ASN A 1217 13.31 13.12 5.56
C ASN A 1217 14.73 12.65 5.30
N ASN A 1218 15.09 12.41 4.05
CA ASN A 1218 16.47 12.18 3.61
C ASN A 1218 17.32 13.47 3.65
N GLY A 1219 17.30 14.18 4.78
CA GLY A 1219 18.34 15.14 5.15
C GLY A 1219 18.34 16.55 4.53
N GLU A 1220 17.47 16.91 3.58
CA GLU A 1220 17.63 18.20 2.86
C GLU A 1220 16.67 19.34 3.22
N SER A 1221 15.49 19.10 3.81
CA SER A 1221 14.54 20.18 4.15
C SER A 1221 14.63 20.62 5.61
N ARG A 1222 14.74 21.93 5.85
CA ARG A 1222 14.85 22.53 7.18
C ARG A 1222 13.47 22.96 7.69
N TRP A 1223 13.23 22.90 9.01
CA TRP A 1223 11.91 23.19 9.60
C TRP A 1223 11.42 24.62 9.41
N TYR A 1224 12.36 25.56 9.23
CA TYR A 1224 12.10 26.95 8.92
C TYR A 1224 11.90 27.23 7.43
N ASP A 1225 12.04 26.23 6.58
CA ASP A 1225 11.77 26.40 5.16
C ASP A 1225 10.26 26.58 4.96
N PRO A 1226 9.85 27.55 4.14
CA PRO A 1226 8.45 27.69 3.74
C PRO A 1226 7.92 26.40 3.11
N ILE A 1227 6.65 26.10 3.37
CA ILE A 1227 5.97 24.93 2.81
C ILE A 1227 5.01 25.36 1.70
N THR A 1228 4.97 24.59 0.61
CA THR A 1228 4.15 24.87 -0.57
C THR A 1228 2.72 24.33 -0.42
N ARG A 1229 1.77 24.85 -1.20
CA ARG A 1229 0.39 24.34 -1.22
C ARG A 1229 0.31 22.86 -1.62
N ALA A 1230 1.14 22.44 -2.57
CA ALA A 1230 1.24 21.04 -3.00
C ALA A 1230 1.67 20.11 -1.87
N GLU A 1231 2.70 20.50 -1.11
CA GLU A 1231 3.18 19.76 0.05
C GLU A 1231 2.13 19.66 1.15
N VAL A 1232 1.40 20.76 1.41
CA VAL A 1232 0.28 20.75 2.35
C VAL A 1232 -0.88 19.88 1.88
N LEU A 1233 -1.20 19.89 0.58
CA LEU A 1233 -2.27 19.06 0.02
C LEU A 1233 -1.96 17.58 0.18
N ALA A 1234 -0.75 17.16 -0.17
CA ALA A 1234 -0.30 15.78 0.01
C ALA A 1234 -0.22 15.38 1.48
N LEU A 1235 0.13 16.33 2.36
CA LEU A 1235 0.10 16.14 3.80
C LEU A 1235 -1.32 15.91 4.31
N PHE A 1236 -2.32 16.67 3.84
CA PHE A 1236 -3.73 16.44 4.16
C PHE A 1236 -4.22 15.09 3.62
N GLU A 1237 -3.77 14.65 2.44
CA GLU A 1237 -4.10 13.31 1.93
C GLU A 1237 -3.52 12.22 2.83
N ARG A 1238 -2.23 12.28 3.18
CA ARG A 1238 -1.57 11.33 4.10
C ARG A 1238 -2.22 11.35 5.48
N LEU A 1239 -2.50 12.55 5.99
CA LEU A 1239 -3.26 12.72 7.23
C LEU A 1239 -4.60 12.00 7.14
N ALA A 1240 -5.29 12.11 6.01
CA ALA A 1240 -6.59 11.50 5.83
C ALA A 1240 -6.52 9.97 5.70
N LYS A 1241 -5.40 9.41 5.20
CA LYS A 1241 -5.09 7.97 5.27
C LYS A 1241 -4.95 7.51 6.72
N VAL A 1242 -4.08 8.19 7.48
CA VAL A 1242 -3.79 7.88 8.89
C VAL A 1242 -5.01 8.11 9.80
N TRP A 1243 -5.70 9.23 9.65
CA TRP A 1243 -6.97 9.52 10.36
C TRP A 1243 -8.10 8.57 9.93
N GLY A 1244 -7.94 8.00 8.73
CA GLY A 1244 -8.73 6.89 8.23
C GLY A 1244 -8.71 5.70 9.17
N GLU A 1245 -7.51 5.36 9.62
CA GLU A 1245 -7.16 4.25 10.49
C GLU A 1245 -7.43 4.56 11.98
N GLU A 1246 -7.29 5.81 12.43
CA GLU A 1246 -7.21 6.14 13.87
C GLU A 1246 -8.51 6.49 14.61
N GLY A 1247 -9.71 6.13 14.12
CA GLY A 1247 -10.81 6.05 15.09
C GLY A 1247 -11.20 7.34 15.86
N SER A 1248 -11.07 8.55 15.29
CA SER A 1248 -11.47 9.88 15.85
C SER A 1248 -10.50 10.54 16.82
#